data_AF-A0A956F1U0-F1
#
_entry.id   AF-A0A956F1U0-F1
#
_cell.length_a   1.000
_cell.length_b   1.000
_cell.length_c   1.000
_cell.angle_alpha   90.00
_cell.angle_beta   90.00
_cell.angle_gamma   90.00
#
_symmetry.space_group_name_H-M   'P 1'
#
loop_
_entity.id
_entity.type
_entity.pdbx_description
1 polymer ?
#
loop_
_entity_poly.entity_id
_entity_poly.type
_entity_poly.pdbx_seq_one_letter_code
_entity_poly.pdbx_strand_id
1 'polypeptide(L)'
;AVNLHATRSDPEKLPDVTFMAGTQGLEVDFHTQGKDKQRTDYSVKEIDVATSGKANGDSGETRASVGVYYRTEELAVLSGGVGLDFERLIRSNAKQALSMLANAPIDARLAVPDRGLGQLPEQVRVEGFEGSVAADVRFRGSVAEPEVEAAVFASRIKPESSRLAQPLDGVVRAHYVAKTGDFDGSAEVKVKGRRVALGKSSGNASWADIKAGRSVSEDWWQVGATLKLEDLPIEAFPPFSDNFIQAKLTGSLSAQRAKGKALVVASVRVKDPVLDRVRLGQGSISFRSDNERADATLKLSDAAGNLEASVRTGLEWVELFPALDQRASVRVDLSASNYDAVVLQPFLDRMFTQVSGRVDGKFHAILRRQEQGPDAEGPGWTGTIDGSANVHDGVLQITTLGLELEDVRFSVDAKSDGVGTSIELSGLKAKVRSDVDNVEGTSRFYMSGLELTRGAGWLRMDSVPLLLEGVNQGTGTGYATFRMEKIPEGMRLELDIPRLEARLPRSSSRSVYDIDDNPDIQVAQLLREPKRKSDEKPTLWLVPIKLGREVRVTRSDMEVYVRGEPTLRLEAKPSLEGFIELVPGGRIPALGKAFVIERGLISFDTGDPTDPHLNATASWRAADNTTIYVDVAGTLKHAELSLRSDPPRPEPEIIALMLGGVSTTGEDTQQTSAGADNAGGGTGSAAVNIGGGVAAIGLNELLADTPLGGVELRADATSKAAPSYTAAYRASSKVYFEGTYQAADNSGIDDTVKEGFTGTVDYRFLPNWSLRTQIGNTGTALDLIWQYRY
;
A
#
# COMPACT_ATOMS: atom_id res chain seq x y z
N ALA A 1 15.19 -42.80 -46.19
CA ALA A 1 15.29 -43.36 -47.57
C ALA A 1 16.22 -42.49 -48.42
N VAL A 2 16.79 -43.03 -49.50
CA VAL A 2 17.60 -42.27 -50.47
C VAL A 2 17.28 -42.75 -51.90
N ASN A 3 16.97 -41.81 -52.79
CA ASN A 3 16.74 -42.02 -54.21
C ASN A 3 17.76 -41.19 -55.00
N LEU A 4 18.38 -41.77 -56.02
CA LEU A 4 19.32 -41.08 -56.92
C LEU A 4 19.05 -41.49 -58.36
N HIS A 5 18.99 -40.51 -59.25
CA HIS A 5 18.74 -40.69 -60.67
C HIS A 5 19.80 -39.92 -61.46
N ALA A 6 20.50 -40.60 -62.37
CA ALA A 6 21.58 -40.03 -63.17
C ALA A 6 21.29 -40.23 -64.66
N THR A 7 21.37 -39.15 -65.44
CA THR A 7 21.10 -39.13 -66.88
C THR A 7 22.30 -38.58 -67.62
N ARG A 8 22.85 -39.35 -68.57
CA ARG A 8 24.03 -38.96 -69.35
C ARG A 8 23.66 -38.84 -70.83
N SER A 9 23.61 -37.61 -71.33
CA SER A 9 23.33 -37.28 -72.74
C SER A 9 24.57 -37.31 -73.63
N ASP A 10 25.77 -37.19 -73.05
CA ASP A 10 27.04 -37.06 -73.76
C ASP A 10 28.09 -38.02 -73.15
N PRO A 11 28.70 -38.95 -73.93
CA PRO A 11 29.71 -39.88 -73.43
C PRO A 11 31.03 -39.24 -72.96
N GLU A 12 31.32 -37.99 -73.33
CA GLU A 12 32.55 -37.29 -72.93
C GLU A 12 32.36 -36.44 -71.66
N LYS A 13 31.11 -36.05 -71.33
CA LYS A 13 30.79 -35.18 -70.18
C LYS A 13 30.28 -35.95 -68.96
N LEU A 14 30.17 -35.29 -67.81
CA LEU A 14 29.59 -35.88 -66.61
C LEU A 14 28.06 -36.01 -66.73
N PRO A 15 27.42 -36.96 -66.03
CA PRO A 15 25.97 -37.08 -66.01
C PRO A 15 25.31 -35.93 -65.23
N ASP A 16 24.11 -35.53 -65.65
CA ASP A 16 23.17 -34.81 -64.78
C ASP A 16 22.71 -35.77 -63.66
N VAL A 17 22.72 -35.33 -62.41
CA VAL A 17 22.34 -36.14 -61.25
C VAL A 17 21.28 -35.43 -60.42
N THR A 18 20.14 -36.08 -60.24
CA THR A 18 19.09 -35.67 -59.29
C THR A 18 19.09 -36.61 -58.10
N PHE A 19 19.00 -36.07 -56.88
CA PHE A 19 19.00 -36.86 -55.65
C PHE A 19 17.93 -36.38 -54.66
N MET A 20 17.41 -37.32 -53.87
CA MET A 20 16.52 -37.07 -52.73
C MET A 20 16.88 -38.02 -51.58
N ALA A 21 16.97 -37.51 -50.37
CA ALA A 21 17.25 -38.26 -49.14
C ALA A 21 16.35 -37.75 -48.01
N GLY A 22 15.99 -38.63 -47.07
CA GLY A 22 15.16 -38.26 -45.92
C GLY A 22 15.32 -39.20 -44.73
N THR A 23 15.34 -38.65 -43.52
CA THR A 23 15.23 -39.39 -42.25
C THR A 23 13.76 -39.62 -41.86
N GLN A 24 13.52 -40.43 -40.84
CA GLN A 24 12.27 -40.46 -40.08
C GLN A 24 12.61 -40.67 -38.59
N GLY A 25 12.18 -39.75 -37.71
CA GLY A 25 12.37 -39.83 -36.26
C GLY A 25 13.83 -39.78 -35.81
N LEU A 26 14.62 -38.80 -36.27
CA LEU A 26 16.01 -38.64 -35.86
C LEU A 26 16.12 -38.21 -34.38
N GLU A 27 17.00 -38.88 -33.65
CA GLU A 27 17.51 -38.50 -32.33
C GLU A 27 18.96 -38.03 -32.50
N VAL A 28 19.27 -36.82 -32.03
CA VAL A 28 20.59 -36.18 -32.19
C VAL A 28 21.16 -35.85 -30.81
N ASP A 29 22.16 -36.63 -30.39
CA ASP A 29 22.84 -36.43 -29.12
C ASP A 29 24.08 -35.54 -29.29
N PHE A 30 23.93 -34.26 -28.93
CA PHE A 30 25.02 -33.29 -28.92
C PHE A 30 25.91 -33.49 -27.69
N HIS A 31 27.16 -33.85 -27.93
CA HIS A 31 28.15 -34.16 -26.92
C HIS A 31 29.16 -33.00 -26.78
N THR A 32 28.87 -32.02 -25.94
CA THR A 32 29.74 -30.85 -25.76
C THR A 32 30.69 -31.01 -24.57
N GLN A 33 32.01 -30.96 -24.82
CA GLN A 33 32.99 -30.74 -23.76
C GLN A 33 33.26 -29.24 -23.61
N GLY A 34 32.93 -28.69 -22.44
CA GLY A 34 33.35 -27.34 -22.06
C GLY A 34 34.86 -27.26 -21.78
N LYS A 35 35.41 -26.04 -21.68
CA LYS A 35 36.84 -25.83 -21.31
C LYS A 35 37.22 -26.50 -19.98
N ASP A 36 36.27 -26.61 -19.04
CA ASP A 36 36.44 -27.29 -17.75
C ASP A 36 36.28 -28.82 -17.81
N LYS A 37 36.26 -29.42 -19.01
CA LYS A 37 36.08 -30.86 -19.28
C LYS A 37 34.76 -31.47 -18.81
N GLN A 38 33.86 -30.70 -18.19
CA GLN A 38 32.47 -31.14 -18.03
C GLN A 38 31.89 -31.43 -19.41
N ARG A 39 31.29 -32.63 -19.51
CA ARG A 39 30.60 -33.14 -20.69
C ARG A 39 29.11 -32.89 -20.48
N THR A 40 28.54 -32.01 -21.29
CA THR A 40 27.09 -31.77 -21.31
C THR A 40 26.54 -32.46 -22.55
N ASP A 41 25.71 -33.47 -22.30
CA ASP A 41 25.05 -34.27 -23.33
C ASP A 41 23.61 -33.76 -23.47
N TYR A 42 23.26 -33.28 -24.67
CA TYR A 42 21.91 -32.80 -25.00
C TYR A 42 21.32 -33.66 -26.10
N SER A 43 20.24 -34.40 -25.80
CA SER A 43 19.50 -35.19 -26.79
C SER A 43 18.36 -34.35 -27.39
N VAL A 44 18.26 -34.30 -28.72
CA VAL A 44 17.13 -33.67 -29.42
C VAL A 44 16.42 -34.70 -30.27
N LYS A 45 15.14 -34.93 -29.96
CA LYS A 45 14.28 -35.97 -30.55
C LYS A 45 13.31 -35.37 -31.56
N GLU A 46 12.72 -36.23 -32.38
CA GLU A 46 11.62 -35.87 -33.31
C GLU A 46 12.03 -34.82 -34.36
N ILE A 47 13.33 -34.73 -34.66
CA ILE A 47 13.87 -34.00 -35.81
C ILE A 47 13.74 -34.88 -37.05
N ASP A 48 13.44 -34.29 -38.20
CA ASP A 48 13.66 -34.94 -39.49
C ASP A 48 14.35 -34.02 -40.50
N VAL A 49 15.19 -34.61 -41.35
CA VAL A 49 15.96 -33.89 -42.38
C VAL A 49 15.62 -34.50 -43.74
N ALA A 50 15.09 -33.66 -44.64
CA ALA A 50 14.79 -34.01 -46.01
C ALA A 50 15.63 -33.18 -46.98
N THR A 51 16.53 -33.85 -47.70
CA THR A 51 17.46 -33.24 -48.66
C THR A 51 17.04 -33.60 -50.08
N SER A 52 17.09 -32.64 -51.00
CA SER A 52 16.91 -32.85 -52.43
C SER A 52 17.88 -31.98 -53.23
N GLY A 53 18.15 -32.33 -54.48
CA GLY A 53 18.97 -31.49 -55.34
C GLY A 53 19.19 -32.01 -56.75
N LYS A 54 19.76 -31.16 -57.60
CA LYS A 54 20.24 -31.49 -58.94
C LYS A 54 21.63 -30.89 -59.17
N ALA A 55 22.57 -31.73 -59.61
CA ALA A 55 23.84 -31.31 -60.20
C ALA A 55 23.75 -31.41 -61.73
N ASN A 56 24.26 -30.41 -62.44
CA ASN A 56 24.37 -30.42 -63.90
C ASN A 56 25.79 -30.76 -64.35
N GLY A 57 25.92 -31.79 -65.20
CA GLY A 57 27.22 -32.34 -65.60
C GLY A 57 28.04 -31.47 -66.56
N ASP A 58 27.38 -30.56 -67.28
CA ASP A 58 27.99 -29.67 -68.29
C ASP A 58 28.51 -28.36 -67.69
N SER A 59 27.80 -27.77 -66.73
CA SER A 59 28.12 -26.45 -66.13
C SER A 59 28.76 -26.52 -64.75
N GLY A 60 28.69 -27.68 -64.08
CA GLY A 60 29.09 -27.82 -62.68
C GLY A 60 28.14 -27.16 -61.67
N GLU A 61 27.05 -26.52 -62.12
CA GLU A 61 26.07 -25.94 -61.20
C GLU A 61 25.33 -27.05 -60.43
N THR A 62 25.40 -26.98 -59.11
CA THR A 62 24.70 -27.88 -58.20
C THR A 62 23.75 -27.10 -57.33
N ARG A 63 22.44 -27.35 -57.47
CA ARG A 63 21.42 -26.77 -56.58
C ARG A 63 20.89 -27.84 -55.62
N ALA A 64 20.77 -27.49 -54.35
CA ALA A 64 20.26 -28.36 -53.30
C ALA A 64 19.26 -27.62 -52.40
N SER A 65 18.39 -28.38 -51.74
CA SER A 65 17.46 -27.89 -50.72
C SER A 65 17.37 -28.91 -49.59
N VAL A 66 17.60 -28.45 -48.36
CA VAL A 66 17.60 -29.24 -47.12
C VAL A 66 16.53 -28.63 -46.20
N GLY A 67 15.39 -29.31 -46.10
CA GLY A 67 14.36 -29.02 -45.11
C GLY A 67 14.67 -29.74 -43.80
N VAL A 68 14.57 -29.04 -42.68
CA VAL A 68 14.60 -29.59 -41.32
C VAL A 68 13.19 -29.44 -40.75
N TYR A 69 12.68 -30.50 -40.16
CA TYR A 69 11.34 -30.64 -39.61
C TYR A 69 11.43 -31.00 -38.13
N TYR A 70 10.44 -30.57 -37.35
CA TYR A 70 10.27 -30.95 -35.95
C TYR A 70 8.80 -31.31 -35.72
N ARG A 71 8.52 -32.51 -35.20
CA ARG A 71 7.14 -33.02 -34.98
C ARG A 71 6.24 -32.88 -36.22
N THR A 72 6.76 -33.22 -37.39
CA THR A 72 6.14 -33.10 -38.73
C THR A 72 5.94 -31.67 -39.28
N GLU A 73 6.17 -30.62 -38.49
CA GLU A 73 6.17 -29.24 -38.98
C GLU A 73 7.54 -28.82 -39.52
N GLU A 74 7.59 -28.00 -40.56
CA GLU A 74 8.84 -27.45 -41.09
C GLU A 74 9.46 -26.45 -40.10
N LEU A 75 10.71 -26.68 -39.71
CA LEU A 75 11.46 -25.86 -38.76
C LEU A 75 12.37 -24.86 -39.49
N ALA A 76 13.05 -25.29 -40.55
CA ALA A 76 13.89 -24.44 -41.39
C ALA A 76 14.15 -25.07 -42.78
N VAL A 77 14.39 -24.25 -43.80
CA VAL A 77 14.77 -24.71 -45.15
C VAL A 77 16.04 -24.01 -45.60
N LEU A 78 17.14 -24.75 -45.78
CA LEU A 78 18.35 -24.28 -46.45
C LEU A 78 18.30 -24.66 -47.94
N SER A 79 18.10 -23.69 -48.81
CA SER A 79 18.10 -23.87 -50.27
C SER A 79 19.26 -23.10 -50.89
N GLY A 80 19.90 -23.59 -51.96
CA GLY A 80 21.01 -22.87 -52.57
C GLY A 80 21.68 -23.54 -53.76
N GLY A 81 22.52 -22.78 -54.45
CA GLY A 81 23.42 -23.22 -55.50
C GLY A 81 24.88 -23.16 -55.08
N VAL A 82 25.67 -24.11 -55.57
CA VAL A 82 27.15 -24.12 -55.48
C VAL A 82 27.72 -24.42 -56.87
N GLY A 83 28.68 -23.62 -57.33
CA GLY A 83 29.41 -23.89 -58.57
C GLY A 83 30.59 -24.82 -58.31
N LEU A 84 30.55 -26.04 -58.84
CA LEU A 84 31.57 -27.07 -58.59
C LEU A 84 32.22 -27.57 -59.89
N ASP A 85 33.54 -27.37 -60.01
CA ASP A 85 34.35 -28.05 -61.03
C ASP A 85 34.54 -29.52 -60.62
N PHE A 86 33.57 -30.36 -61.00
CA PHE A 86 33.55 -31.78 -60.67
C PHE A 86 34.73 -32.56 -61.30
N GLU A 87 35.20 -32.17 -62.49
CA GLU A 87 36.32 -32.86 -63.15
C GLU A 87 37.61 -32.68 -62.33
N ARG A 88 37.89 -31.47 -61.85
CA ARG A 88 39.01 -31.21 -60.93
C ARG A 88 38.75 -31.83 -59.55
N LEU A 89 37.55 -31.72 -59.01
CA LEU A 89 37.23 -32.22 -57.66
C LEU A 89 37.45 -33.74 -57.56
N ILE A 90 36.99 -34.52 -58.55
CA ILE A 90 37.19 -35.98 -58.64
C ILE A 90 38.68 -36.36 -58.77
N ARG A 91 39.50 -35.51 -59.41
CA ARG A 91 40.96 -35.74 -59.59
C ARG A 91 41.81 -35.19 -58.43
N SER A 92 41.23 -34.43 -57.51
CA SER A 92 41.94 -33.73 -56.45
C SER A 92 42.11 -34.59 -55.19
N ASN A 93 43.20 -34.40 -54.45
CA ASN A 93 43.36 -35.07 -53.15
C ASN A 93 42.49 -34.41 -52.07
N ALA A 94 42.25 -35.09 -50.94
CA ALA A 94 41.31 -34.60 -49.90
C ALA A 94 41.58 -33.16 -49.40
N LYS A 95 42.84 -32.72 -49.30
CA LYS A 95 43.16 -31.33 -48.92
C LYS A 95 42.85 -30.34 -50.04
N GLN A 96 43.09 -30.72 -51.29
CA GLN A 96 42.74 -29.91 -52.46
C GLN A 96 41.22 -29.83 -52.64
N ALA A 97 40.49 -30.95 -52.50
CA ALA A 97 39.03 -31.00 -52.55
C ALA A 97 38.40 -30.09 -51.49
N LEU A 98 38.84 -30.18 -50.23
CA LEU A 98 38.41 -29.28 -49.16
C LEU A 98 38.73 -27.80 -49.46
N SER A 99 39.90 -27.52 -50.04
CA SER A 99 40.29 -26.15 -50.44
C SER A 99 39.44 -25.63 -51.60
N MET A 100 39.05 -26.48 -52.55
CA MET A 100 38.14 -26.12 -53.64
C MET A 100 36.73 -25.85 -53.12
N LEU A 101 36.20 -26.74 -52.27
CA LEU A 101 34.88 -26.57 -51.63
C LEU A 101 34.82 -25.29 -50.77
N ALA A 102 35.91 -24.97 -50.05
CA ALA A 102 35.97 -23.75 -49.24
C ALA A 102 35.94 -22.46 -50.07
N ASN A 103 36.44 -22.48 -51.31
CA ASN A 103 36.49 -21.32 -52.21
C ASN A 103 35.44 -21.37 -53.34
N ALA A 104 34.55 -22.36 -53.35
CA ALA A 104 33.50 -22.48 -54.36
C ALA A 104 32.49 -21.32 -54.22
N PRO A 105 31.97 -20.77 -55.33
CA PRO A 105 30.90 -19.78 -55.28
C PRO A 105 29.61 -20.43 -54.77
N ILE A 106 29.06 -19.88 -53.69
CA ILE A 106 27.81 -20.28 -53.04
C ILE A 106 26.82 -19.12 -53.16
N ASP A 107 25.57 -19.43 -53.46
CA ASP A 107 24.40 -18.56 -53.23
C ASP A 107 23.32 -19.40 -52.55
N ALA A 108 23.13 -19.20 -51.24
CA ALA A 108 22.23 -20.01 -50.43
C ALA A 108 21.36 -19.15 -49.51
N ARG A 109 20.14 -19.61 -49.25
CA ARG A 109 19.11 -18.99 -48.42
C ARG A 109 18.56 -20.01 -47.42
N LEU A 110 18.78 -19.74 -46.15
CA LEU A 110 18.11 -20.37 -45.01
C LEU A 110 16.85 -19.56 -44.66
N ALA A 111 15.68 -20.18 -44.75
CA ALA A 111 14.42 -19.61 -44.31
C ALA A 111 13.87 -20.36 -43.09
N VAL A 112 13.45 -19.62 -42.07
CA VAL A 112 12.73 -20.13 -40.89
C VAL A 112 11.32 -19.53 -40.93
N PRO A 113 10.25 -20.35 -41.06
CA PRO A 113 8.88 -19.85 -41.13
C PRO A 113 8.42 -19.22 -39.80
N ASP A 114 7.33 -18.43 -39.84
CA ASP A 114 6.73 -17.83 -38.65
C ASP A 114 6.20 -18.93 -37.70
N ARG A 115 6.79 -19.01 -36.51
CA ARG A 115 6.56 -20.07 -35.51
C ARG A 115 6.41 -19.44 -34.13
N GLY A 116 5.46 -19.94 -33.32
CA GLY A 116 5.25 -19.43 -31.96
C GLY A 116 6.46 -19.70 -31.05
N LEU A 117 6.78 -18.77 -30.13
CA LEU A 117 7.94 -18.92 -29.23
C LEU A 117 7.90 -20.21 -28.39
N GLY A 118 6.70 -20.58 -27.89
CA GLY A 118 6.48 -21.86 -27.19
C GLY A 118 6.48 -23.12 -28.07
N GLN A 119 6.56 -22.97 -29.41
CA GLN A 119 6.69 -24.07 -30.37
C GLN A 119 8.13 -24.24 -30.89
N LEU A 120 9.09 -23.47 -30.35
CA LEU A 120 10.51 -23.63 -30.62
C LEU A 120 11.08 -24.83 -29.83
N PRO A 121 12.10 -25.54 -30.36
CA PRO A 121 12.85 -26.54 -29.59
C PRO A 121 13.42 -25.95 -28.30
N GLU A 122 13.48 -26.74 -27.23
CA GLU A 122 13.77 -26.25 -25.87
C GLU A 122 15.12 -25.51 -25.76
N GLN A 123 16.08 -25.85 -26.62
CA GLN A 123 17.43 -25.25 -26.69
C GLN A 123 17.41 -23.80 -27.20
N VAL A 124 16.31 -23.36 -27.83
CA VAL A 124 16.09 -22.02 -28.38
C VAL A 124 14.73 -21.44 -27.98
N ARG A 125 14.02 -22.07 -27.03
CA ARG A 125 12.76 -21.58 -26.47
C ARG A 125 13.02 -20.34 -25.62
N VAL A 126 12.27 -19.28 -25.86
CA VAL A 126 12.30 -18.06 -25.05
C VAL A 126 11.16 -18.15 -24.03
N GLU A 127 11.50 -18.41 -22.77
CA GLU A 127 10.51 -18.56 -21.69
C GLU A 127 10.04 -17.20 -21.14
N GLY A 128 8.79 -17.12 -20.69
CA GLY A 128 8.20 -15.88 -20.18
C GLY A 128 7.68 -14.92 -21.25
N PHE A 129 7.69 -15.29 -22.54
CA PHE A 129 7.25 -14.45 -23.65
C PHE A 129 6.36 -15.20 -24.66
N GLU A 130 5.15 -14.68 -24.87
CA GLU A 130 4.28 -15.01 -25.99
C GLU A 130 4.70 -14.27 -27.27
N GLY A 131 4.35 -14.81 -28.43
CA GLY A 131 4.58 -14.21 -29.74
C GLY A 131 5.04 -15.23 -30.78
N SER A 132 5.41 -14.76 -31.97
CA SER A 132 6.01 -15.59 -33.03
C SER A 132 7.26 -14.96 -33.64
N VAL A 133 8.13 -15.80 -34.21
CA VAL A 133 9.37 -15.40 -34.86
C VAL A 133 9.57 -16.10 -36.20
N ALA A 134 10.22 -15.42 -37.14
CA ALA A 134 10.64 -15.93 -38.45
C ALA A 134 12.05 -15.39 -38.79
N ALA A 135 12.78 -16.05 -39.70
CA ALA A 135 14.09 -15.57 -40.15
C ALA A 135 14.38 -15.85 -41.63
N ASP A 136 15.16 -14.97 -42.26
CA ASP A 136 15.73 -15.10 -43.60
C ASP A 136 17.24 -14.86 -43.49
N VAL A 137 18.08 -15.84 -43.79
CA VAL A 137 19.54 -15.68 -43.81
C VAL A 137 20.05 -16.11 -45.18
N ARG A 138 20.92 -15.30 -45.78
CA ARG A 138 21.48 -15.53 -47.11
C ARG A 138 22.99 -15.49 -47.04
N PHE A 139 23.62 -16.40 -47.78
CA PHE A 139 25.05 -16.60 -47.84
C PHE A 139 25.48 -16.50 -49.30
N ARG A 140 26.31 -15.50 -49.61
CA ARG A 140 26.98 -15.33 -50.91
C ARG A 140 28.49 -15.46 -50.75
N GLY A 141 29.22 -15.50 -51.87
CA GLY A 141 30.67 -15.58 -51.87
C GLY A 141 31.14 -17.02 -51.73
N SER A 142 31.97 -17.31 -50.72
CA SER A 142 32.47 -18.67 -50.45
C SER A 142 32.58 -18.96 -48.94
N VAL A 143 32.90 -20.19 -48.54
CA VAL A 143 33.14 -20.50 -47.11
C VAL A 143 34.40 -19.80 -46.59
N ALA A 144 35.38 -19.56 -47.47
CA ALA A 144 36.61 -18.85 -47.16
C ALA A 144 36.38 -17.34 -46.97
N GLU A 145 35.56 -16.74 -47.83
CA GLU A 145 35.14 -15.32 -47.82
C GLU A 145 33.60 -15.21 -48.03
N PRO A 146 32.79 -15.37 -46.97
CA PRO A 146 31.34 -15.23 -47.05
C PRO A 146 30.86 -13.78 -46.95
N GLU A 147 29.81 -13.48 -47.70
CA GLU A 147 28.93 -12.33 -47.50
C GLU A 147 27.61 -12.85 -46.93
N VAL A 148 27.15 -12.31 -45.80
CA VAL A 148 25.96 -12.81 -45.09
C VAL A 148 24.97 -11.68 -44.89
N GLU A 149 23.76 -11.82 -45.45
CA GLU A 149 22.59 -11.01 -45.09
C GLU A 149 21.74 -11.82 -44.10
N ALA A 150 21.29 -11.24 -42.99
CA ALA A 150 20.35 -11.87 -42.07
C ALA A 150 19.21 -10.91 -41.72
N ALA A 151 17.98 -11.43 -41.64
CA ALA A 151 16.80 -10.73 -41.16
C ALA A 151 16.02 -11.63 -40.21
N VAL A 152 15.66 -11.11 -39.03
CA VAL A 152 14.81 -11.77 -38.05
C VAL A 152 13.57 -10.91 -37.83
N PHE A 153 12.40 -11.53 -37.92
CA PHE A 153 11.10 -10.91 -37.75
C PHE A 153 10.49 -11.46 -36.45
N ALA A 154 9.92 -10.58 -35.65
CA ALA A 154 9.31 -10.90 -34.37
C ALA A 154 7.92 -10.25 -34.33
N SER A 155 6.88 -11.01 -34.06
CA SER A 155 5.48 -10.57 -34.22
C SER A 155 4.72 -10.75 -32.91
N ARG A 156 4.02 -9.69 -32.48
CA ARG A 156 3.17 -9.68 -31.27
C ARG A 156 3.88 -10.14 -29.98
N ILE A 157 5.17 -9.87 -29.84
CA ILE A 157 5.97 -10.25 -28.67
C ILE A 157 5.39 -9.60 -27.41
N LYS A 158 5.10 -10.40 -26.38
CA LYS A 158 4.51 -9.93 -25.12
C LYS A 158 4.99 -10.79 -23.93
N PRO A 159 5.33 -10.21 -22.77
CA PRO A 159 5.60 -10.98 -21.55
C PRO A 159 4.36 -11.74 -21.06
N GLU A 160 4.49 -13.03 -20.79
CA GLU A 160 3.43 -13.89 -20.22
C GLU A 160 2.95 -13.37 -18.85
N SER A 161 3.86 -12.77 -18.08
CA SER A 161 3.62 -12.28 -16.72
C SER A 161 2.72 -11.06 -16.64
N SER A 162 2.63 -10.23 -17.68
CA SER A 162 1.93 -8.93 -17.63
C SER A 162 0.75 -8.89 -18.61
N ARG A 163 -0.46 -9.05 -18.07
CA ARG A 163 -1.71 -8.88 -18.84
C ARG A 163 -1.83 -7.48 -19.45
N LEU A 164 -1.27 -6.46 -18.80
CA LEU A 164 -1.33 -5.05 -19.23
C LEU A 164 -0.32 -4.70 -20.34
N ALA A 165 0.77 -5.45 -20.49
CA ALA A 165 1.79 -5.17 -21.50
C ALA A 165 1.21 -5.17 -22.93
N GLN A 166 1.66 -4.20 -23.74
CA GLN A 166 1.24 -4.06 -25.14
C GLN A 166 2.16 -4.91 -26.05
N PRO A 167 1.60 -5.63 -27.05
CA PRO A 167 2.41 -6.46 -27.95
C PRO A 167 3.33 -5.61 -28.82
N LEU A 168 4.56 -6.11 -29.01
CA LEU A 168 5.63 -5.48 -29.79
C LEU A 168 5.87 -6.25 -31.09
N ASP A 169 6.00 -5.53 -32.19
CA ASP A 169 6.47 -6.10 -33.47
C ASP A 169 7.90 -5.60 -33.73
N GLY A 170 8.79 -6.48 -34.18
CA GLY A 170 10.21 -6.22 -34.34
C GLY A 170 10.76 -6.74 -35.66
N VAL A 171 11.71 -6.00 -36.26
CA VAL A 171 12.52 -6.48 -37.38
C VAL A 171 13.99 -6.14 -37.12
N VAL A 172 14.81 -7.16 -36.94
CA VAL A 172 16.27 -7.05 -36.90
C VAL A 172 16.83 -7.41 -38.27
N ARG A 173 17.83 -6.69 -38.74
CA ARG A 173 18.66 -7.04 -39.89
C ARG A 173 20.12 -6.92 -39.52
N ALA A 174 20.95 -7.81 -40.04
CA ALA A 174 22.41 -7.77 -39.93
C ALA A 174 23.02 -8.10 -41.29
N HIS A 175 24.21 -7.59 -41.54
CA HIS A 175 24.97 -7.81 -42.76
C HIS A 175 26.46 -7.87 -42.43
N TYR A 176 27.18 -8.82 -43.03
CA TYR A 176 28.61 -9.09 -42.77
C TYR A 176 29.35 -9.40 -44.07
N VAL A 177 30.49 -8.73 -44.30
CA VAL A 177 31.35 -8.92 -45.49
C VAL A 177 32.73 -9.40 -45.05
N ALA A 178 32.98 -10.72 -45.10
CA ALA A 178 34.23 -11.33 -44.62
C ALA A 178 35.50 -10.78 -45.27
N LYS A 179 35.39 -10.29 -46.51
CA LYS A 179 36.51 -9.77 -47.31
C LYS A 179 37.08 -8.46 -46.80
N THR A 180 36.27 -7.60 -46.19
CA THR A 180 36.73 -6.37 -45.53
C THR A 180 36.66 -6.46 -44.00
N GLY A 181 35.88 -7.42 -43.48
CA GLY A 181 35.51 -7.52 -42.07
C GLY A 181 34.38 -6.57 -41.67
N ASP A 182 33.84 -5.77 -42.61
CA ASP A 182 32.80 -4.80 -42.28
C ASP A 182 31.48 -5.48 -41.94
N PHE A 183 30.76 -4.89 -40.99
CA PHE A 183 29.44 -5.32 -40.62
C PHE A 183 28.52 -4.13 -40.35
N ASP A 184 27.24 -4.32 -40.66
CA ASP A 184 26.18 -3.37 -40.31
C ASP A 184 24.93 -4.09 -39.81
N GLY A 185 24.04 -3.33 -39.17
CA GLY A 185 22.79 -3.85 -38.66
C GLY A 185 21.77 -2.76 -38.37
N SER A 186 20.50 -3.19 -38.28
CA SER A 186 19.39 -2.33 -37.88
C SER A 186 18.35 -3.12 -37.10
N ALA A 187 17.68 -2.47 -36.16
CA ALA A 187 16.58 -3.05 -35.39
C ALA A 187 15.43 -2.05 -35.34
N GLU A 188 14.29 -2.38 -35.92
CA GLU A 188 13.09 -1.56 -35.89
C GLU A 188 12.05 -2.18 -34.96
N VAL A 189 11.54 -1.42 -33.98
CA VAL A 189 10.50 -1.88 -33.04
C VAL A 189 9.25 -1.02 -33.22
N LYS A 190 8.08 -1.67 -33.23
CA LYS A 190 6.76 -1.07 -33.44
C LYS A 190 5.79 -1.46 -32.32
N VAL A 191 4.91 -0.52 -31.98
CA VAL A 191 3.71 -0.72 -31.15
C VAL A 191 2.51 -0.35 -32.01
N LYS A 192 1.55 -1.27 -32.18
CA LYS A 192 0.34 -1.05 -32.98
C LYS A 192 0.65 -0.50 -34.39
N GLY A 193 1.66 -1.08 -35.05
CA GLY A 193 2.14 -0.68 -36.38
C GLY A 193 2.98 0.61 -36.43
N ARG A 194 3.00 1.45 -35.39
CA ARG A 194 3.81 2.66 -35.31
C ARG A 194 5.21 2.33 -34.80
N ARG A 195 6.26 2.80 -35.49
CA ARG A 195 7.65 2.68 -35.00
C ARG A 195 7.83 3.47 -33.71
N VAL A 196 8.42 2.82 -32.71
CA VAL A 196 8.75 3.39 -31.40
C VAL A 196 10.26 3.37 -31.11
N ALA A 197 11.03 2.52 -31.79
CA ALA A 197 12.48 2.53 -31.72
C ALA A 197 13.14 2.16 -33.06
N LEU A 198 14.34 2.70 -33.30
CA LEU A 198 15.22 2.37 -34.41
C LEU A 198 16.67 2.27 -33.93
N GLY A 199 17.14 1.04 -33.74
CA GLY A 199 18.55 0.70 -33.62
C GLY A 199 19.25 0.67 -34.98
N LYS A 200 20.51 1.10 -35.00
CA LYS A 200 21.49 0.83 -36.06
C LYS A 200 22.83 0.47 -35.43
N SER A 201 23.57 -0.41 -36.08
CA SER A 201 24.96 -0.74 -35.74
C SER A 201 25.82 -0.77 -37.00
N SER A 202 27.11 -0.52 -36.82
CA SER A 202 28.13 -0.63 -37.87
C SER A 202 29.50 -0.81 -37.24
N GLY A 203 30.37 -1.62 -37.83
CA GLY A 203 31.70 -1.87 -37.30
C GLY A 203 32.58 -2.66 -38.25
N ASN A 204 33.73 -3.09 -37.74
CA ASN A 204 34.66 -3.95 -38.45
C ASN A 204 35.17 -5.06 -37.50
N ALA A 205 35.16 -6.30 -37.98
CA ALA A 205 35.49 -7.51 -37.27
C ALA A 205 36.12 -8.54 -38.23
N SER A 206 37.43 -8.76 -38.10
CA SER A 206 38.22 -9.62 -38.98
C SER A 206 37.72 -11.07 -39.03
N TRP A 207 37.42 -11.56 -40.24
CA TRP A 207 36.98 -12.95 -40.46
C TRP A 207 38.04 -13.98 -40.03
N ALA A 208 39.33 -13.62 -40.07
CA ALA A 208 40.40 -14.49 -39.61
C ALA A 208 40.37 -14.67 -38.08
N ASP A 209 40.08 -13.60 -37.34
CA ASP A 209 40.05 -13.59 -35.87
C ASP A 209 38.76 -14.22 -35.34
N ILE A 210 37.63 -14.05 -36.04
CA ILE A 210 36.37 -14.80 -35.81
C ILE A 210 36.62 -16.30 -35.98
N LYS A 211 37.22 -16.73 -37.10
CA LYS A 211 37.56 -18.16 -37.33
C LYS A 211 38.59 -18.72 -36.35
N ALA A 212 39.42 -17.86 -35.74
CA ALA A 212 40.36 -18.24 -34.70
C ALA A 212 39.72 -18.36 -33.30
N GLY A 213 38.45 -17.97 -33.13
CA GLY A 213 37.75 -18.04 -31.85
C GLY A 213 38.33 -17.14 -30.76
N ARG A 214 38.88 -15.97 -31.15
CA ARG A 214 39.43 -14.99 -30.21
C ARG A 214 38.34 -14.39 -29.31
N SER A 215 38.72 -13.95 -28.13
CA SER A 215 37.78 -13.37 -27.17
C SER A 215 37.23 -12.04 -27.69
N VAL A 216 35.93 -11.79 -27.49
CA VAL A 216 35.29 -10.51 -27.81
C VAL A 216 35.78 -9.38 -26.87
N SER A 217 36.50 -9.71 -25.79
CA SER A 217 37.18 -8.72 -24.95
C SER A 217 38.46 -8.14 -25.58
N GLU A 218 39.02 -8.76 -26.63
CA GLU A 218 40.27 -8.34 -27.29
C GLU A 218 40.09 -7.26 -28.37
N ASP A 219 41.19 -6.57 -28.73
CA ASP A 219 41.23 -5.36 -29.56
C ASP A 219 41.10 -5.56 -31.10
N TRP A 220 40.69 -6.75 -31.56
CA TRP A 220 40.62 -7.09 -33.00
C TRP A 220 39.36 -6.59 -33.73
N TRP A 221 38.44 -5.92 -33.03
CA TRP A 221 37.17 -5.44 -33.59
C TRP A 221 36.80 -4.04 -33.09
N GLN A 222 35.87 -3.40 -33.81
CA GLN A 222 35.32 -2.08 -33.47
C GLN A 222 33.82 -2.06 -33.76
N VAL A 223 33.04 -1.35 -32.95
CA VAL A 223 31.60 -1.15 -33.18
C VAL A 223 31.14 0.25 -32.80
N GLY A 224 30.25 0.82 -33.62
CA GLY A 224 29.35 1.90 -33.24
C GLY A 224 27.90 1.42 -33.32
N ALA A 225 27.10 1.75 -32.31
CA ALA A 225 25.67 1.49 -32.27
C ALA A 225 24.92 2.77 -31.87
N THR A 226 23.71 2.95 -32.39
CA THR A 226 22.82 4.07 -32.07
C THR A 226 21.38 3.61 -32.05
N LEU A 227 20.68 3.88 -30.95
CA LEU A 227 19.27 3.53 -30.73
C LEU A 227 18.45 4.81 -30.58
N LYS A 228 17.65 5.14 -31.58
CA LYS A 228 16.70 6.25 -31.54
C LYS A 228 15.37 5.78 -30.94
N LEU A 229 14.81 6.57 -30.03
CA LEU A 229 13.49 6.35 -29.42
C LEU A 229 12.49 7.39 -29.93
N GLU A 230 11.31 6.94 -30.35
CA GLU A 230 10.27 7.73 -31.01
C GLU A 230 8.91 7.52 -30.30
N ASP A 231 8.73 8.18 -29.15
CA ASP A 231 7.55 8.02 -28.28
C ASP A 231 7.32 6.57 -27.79
N LEU A 232 8.41 5.92 -27.36
CA LEU A 232 8.36 4.58 -26.75
C LEU A 232 7.63 4.62 -25.39
N PRO A 233 6.48 3.94 -25.22
CA PRO A 233 5.80 3.82 -23.94
C PRO A 233 6.59 2.92 -22.99
N ILE A 234 6.91 3.38 -21.78
CA ILE A 234 7.61 2.54 -20.78
C ILE A 234 6.66 1.52 -20.13
N GLU A 235 5.37 1.83 -20.09
CA GLU A 235 4.30 0.93 -19.64
C GLU A 235 4.10 -0.32 -20.52
N ALA A 236 4.91 -0.48 -21.59
CA ALA A 236 5.02 -1.73 -22.35
C ALA A 236 5.96 -2.77 -21.69
N PHE A 237 6.77 -2.39 -20.69
CA PHE A 237 7.73 -3.29 -20.02
C PHE A 237 7.30 -3.55 -18.55
N PRO A 238 7.37 -4.81 -18.06
CA PRO A 238 6.82 -5.18 -16.74
C PRO A 238 7.26 -4.30 -15.55
N PRO A 239 8.56 -3.95 -15.37
CA PRO A 239 8.99 -3.16 -14.21
C PRO A 239 8.31 -1.79 -14.07
N PHE A 240 7.78 -1.23 -15.17
CA PHE A 240 7.03 0.03 -15.16
C PHE A 240 5.52 -0.20 -15.12
N SER A 241 4.96 -1.19 -15.85
CA SER A 241 3.52 -1.50 -15.78
C SER A 241 3.08 -1.90 -14.39
N ASP A 242 3.89 -2.73 -13.72
CA ASP A 242 3.54 -3.38 -12.46
C ASP A 242 3.63 -2.39 -11.27
N ASN A 243 4.35 -1.28 -11.48
CA ASN A 243 4.47 -0.14 -10.56
C ASN A 243 3.59 1.06 -10.96
N PHE A 244 2.70 0.92 -11.94
CA PHE A 244 1.81 1.99 -12.44
C PHE A 244 2.56 3.25 -12.91
N ILE A 245 3.73 3.06 -13.55
CA ILE A 245 4.56 4.13 -14.11
C ILE A 245 4.31 4.20 -15.62
N GLN A 246 3.85 5.36 -16.10
CA GLN A 246 3.55 5.61 -17.52
C GLN A 246 4.37 6.79 -18.01
N ALA A 247 5.01 6.67 -19.19
CA ALA A 247 5.75 7.77 -19.82
C ALA A 247 6.14 7.43 -21.26
N LYS A 248 6.33 8.44 -22.11
CA LYS A 248 6.82 8.26 -23.49
C LYS A 248 8.25 8.77 -23.62
N LEU A 249 9.17 7.89 -24.01
CA LEU A 249 10.58 8.21 -24.21
C LEU A 249 10.84 8.67 -25.66
N THR A 250 11.51 9.80 -25.82
CA THR A 250 11.94 10.33 -27.13
C THR A 250 13.39 10.81 -27.06
N GLY A 251 14.28 10.24 -27.86
CA GLY A 251 15.70 10.63 -27.84
C GLY A 251 16.62 9.63 -28.53
N SER A 252 17.85 9.52 -28.03
CA SER A 252 18.87 8.62 -28.58
C SER A 252 19.85 8.10 -27.53
N LEU A 253 20.15 6.81 -27.58
CA LEU A 253 21.38 6.23 -27.08
C LEU A 253 22.40 6.09 -28.23
N SER A 254 23.68 6.21 -27.91
CA SER A 254 24.79 5.79 -28.76
C SER A 254 25.84 5.07 -27.91
N ALA A 255 26.32 3.92 -28.38
CA ALA A 255 27.40 3.15 -27.77
C ALA A 255 28.51 2.96 -28.80
N GLN A 256 29.76 3.06 -28.39
CA GLN A 256 30.94 2.93 -29.25
C GLN A 256 32.00 2.11 -28.51
N ARG A 257 32.66 1.17 -29.19
CA ARG A 257 33.83 0.45 -28.65
C ARG A 257 34.93 0.32 -29.70
N ALA A 258 36.15 0.72 -29.34
CA ALA A 258 37.35 0.54 -30.16
C ALA A 258 38.62 0.58 -29.28
N LYS A 259 39.58 -0.31 -29.53
CA LYS A 259 40.88 -0.37 -28.84
C LYS A 259 40.74 -0.36 -27.30
N GLY A 260 40.03 -1.34 -26.77
CA GLY A 260 39.73 -1.53 -25.35
C GLY A 260 38.80 -0.49 -24.73
N LYS A 261 38.51 0.62 -25.41
CA LYS A 261 37.74 1.74 -24.87
C LYS A 261 36.28 1.67 -25.33
N ALA A 262 35.38 1.76 -24.35
CA ALA A 262 33.95 1.91 -24.56
C ALA A 262 33.51 3.35 -24.21
N LEU A 263 32.52 3.85 -24.92
CA LEU A 263 31.83 5.11 -24.63
C LEU A 263 30.33 4.89 -24.88
N VAL A 264 29.52 5.10 -23.86
CA VAL A 264 28.06 5.08 -23.95
C VAL A 264 27.53 6.46 -23.61
N VAL A 265 26.59 6.99 -24.41
CA VAL A 265 25.92 8.27 -24.18
C VAL A 265 24.44 8.12 -24.46
N ALA A 266 23.59 8.65 -23.59
CA ALA A 266 22.15 8.76 -23.80
C ALA A 266 21.68 10.20 -23.60
N SER A 267 20.71 10.62 -24.41
CA SER A 267 19.88 11.78 -24.13
C SER A 267 18.44 11.44 -24.52
N VAL A 268 17.57 11.33 -23.52
CA VAL A 268 16.19 10.85 -23.67
C VAL A 268 15.26 11.80 -22.95
N ARG A 269 14.31 12.41 -23.67
CA ARG A 269 13.22 13.17 -23.05
C ARG A 269 12.12 12.24 -22.58
N VAL A 270 11.60 12.51 -21.39
CA VAL A 270 10.49 11.82 -20.74
C VAL A 270 9.26 12.72 -20.90
N LYS A 271 8.31 12.32 -21.74
CA LYS A 271 7.04 13.02 -21.93
C LYS A 271 5.93 12.35 -21.13
N ASP A 272 5.01 13.17 -20.62
CA ASP A 272 3.84 12.74 -19.86
C ASP A 272 4.13 11.72 -18.72
N PRO A 273 5.21 11.85 -17.93
CA PRO A 273 5.45 10.95 -16.80
C PRO A 273 4.31 11.00 -15.78
N VAL A 274 3.71 9.85 -15.49
CA VAL A 274 2.70 9.64 -14.45
C VAL A 274 3.17 8.53 -13.53
N LEU A 275 3.06 8.76 -12.22
CA LEU A 275 3.24 7.77 -11.17
C LEU A 275 1.89 7.59 -10.46
N ASP A 276 1.32 6.39 -10.55
CA ASP A 276 -0.05 6.04 -10.11
C ASP A 276 -1.12 6.91 -10.80
N ARG A 277 -1.34 8.14 -10.31
CA ARG A 277 -2.26 9.14 -10.88
C ARG A 277 -1.67 10.55 -11.00
N VAL A 278 -0.48 10.80 -10.45
CA VAL A 278 0.11 12.15 -10.36
C VAL A 278 1.10 12.39 -11.49
N ARG A 279 0.97 13.55 -12.16
CA ARG A 279 1.82 13.95 -13.29
C ARG A 279 3.12 14.57 -12.80
N LEU A 280 4.26 13.98 -13.15
CA LEU A 280 5.59 14.42 -12.75
C LEU A 280 6.19 15.44 -13.75
N GLY A 281 5.36 16.36 -14.24
CA GLY A 281 5.75 17.39 -15.21
C GLY A 281 6.19 16.85 -16.58
N GLN A 282 7.35 17.31 -17.06
CA GLN A 282 8.12 16.74 -18.17
C GLN A 282 9.58 16.56 -17.72
N GLY A 283 10.38 15.78 -18.44
CA GLY A 283 11.76 15.58 -18.04
C GLY A 283 12.76 15.15 -19.12
N SER A 284 13.99 14.94 -18.67
CA SER A 284 15.09 14.39 -19.46
C SER A 284 15.99 13.49 -18.62
N ILE A 285 16.32 12.33 -19.15
CA ILE A 285 17.38 11.44 -18.67
C ILE A 285 18.58 11.62 -19.60
N SER A 286 19.73 11.97 -19.03
CA SER A 286 21.04 11.86 -19.68
C SER A 286 21.87 10.79 -18.99
N PHE A 287 22.59 9.99 -19.78
CA PHE A 287 23.53 9.00 -19.28
C PHE A 287 24.85 9.14 -20.03
N ARG A 288 25.96 8.92 -19.35
CA ARG A 288 27.30 8.83 -19.92
C ARG A 288 28.08 7.74 -19.19
N SER A 289 28.75 6.87 -19.93
CA SER A 289 29.68 5.89 -19.38
C SER A 289 30.95 5.81 -20.20
N ASP A 290 32.05 5.54 -19.52
CA ASP A 290 33.33 5.12 -20.11
C ASP A 290 33.72 3.73 -19.55
N ASN A 291 35.01 3.41 -19.56
CA ASN A 291 35.56 2.14 -19.05
C ASN A 291 35.47 1.99 -17.52
N GLU A 292 35.49 3.09 -16.78
CA GLU A 292 35.64 3.09 -15.31
C GLU A 292 34.40 3.62 -14.60
N ARG A 293 33.57 4.45 -15.26
CA ARG A 293 32.51 5.22 -14.62
C ARG A 293 31.23 5.28 -15.42
N ALA A 294 30.13 5.36 -14.70
CA ALA A 294 28.83 5.80 -15.20
C ALA A 294 28.36 7.04 -14.44
N ASP A 295 27.86 8.02 -15.19
CA ASP A 295 27.13 9.21 -14.78
C ASP A 295 25.72 9.15 -15.36
N ALA A 296 24.70 9.14 -14.50
CA ALA A 296 23.31 9.31 -14.86
C ALA A 296 22.77 10.62 -14.29
N THR A 297 21.83 11.27 -15.00
CA THR A 297 21.10 12.44 -14.50
C THR A 297 19.67 12.42 -15.00
N LEU A 298 18.72 12.39 -14.07
CA LEU A 298 17.32 12.65 -14.29
C LEU A 298 17.03 14.11 -13.94
N LYS A 299 16.34 14.83 -14.84
CA LYS A 299 15.73 16.13 -14.55
C LYS A 299 14.23 16.01 -14.82
N LEU A 300 13.41 16.43 -13.87
CA LEU A 300 11.96 16.60 -14.00
C LEU A 300 11.60 18.07 -13.70
N SER A 301 10.57 18.59 -14.35
CA SER A 301 10.07 19.94 -14.15
C SER A 301 8.57 20.00 -14.46
N ASP A 302 7.77 20.46 -13.51
CA ASP A 302 6.34 20.72 -13.70
C ASP A 302 6.11 22.22 -14.01
N ALA A 303 4.89 22.73 -13.82
CA ALA A 303 4.57 24.14 -14.06
C ALA A 303 5.03 25.10 -12.92
N ALA A 304 5.54 24.56 -11.81
CA ALA A 304 5.76 25.28 -10.55
C ALA A 304 7.11 24.99 -9.87
N GLY A 305 7.81 23.90 -10.22
CA GLY A 305 9.11 23.53 -9.65
C GLY A 305 9.93 22.55 -10.50
N ASN A 306 11.09 22.17 -9.97
CA ASN A 306 12.03 21.25 -10.62
C ASN A 306 12.69 20.26 -9.65
N LEU A 307 13.05 19.10 -10.16
CA LEU A 307 13.79 18.05 -9.47
C LEU A 307 14.95 17.59 -10.38
N GLU A 308 16.15 17.58 -9.84
CA GLU A 308 17.34 17.00 -10.46
C GLU A 308 17.93 15.93 -9.56
N ALA A 309 18.15 14.74 -10.11
CA ALA A 309 18.80 13.63 -9.42
C ALA A 309 19.91 13.07 -10.31
N SER A 310 21.15 13.09 -9.85
CA SER A 310 22.29 12.48 -10.53
C SER A 310 22.92 11.35 -9.73
N VAL A 311 23.31 10.29 -10.42
CA VAL A 311 23.94 9.11 -9.84
C VAL A 311 25.29 8.89 -10.53
N ARG A 312 26.35 8.73 -9.74
CA ARG A 312 27.70 8.39 -10.23
C ARG A 312 28.17 7.09 -9.61
N THR A 313 28.62 6.14 -10.42
CA THR A 313 29.11 4.83 -9.98
C THR A 313 30.38 4.43 -10.73
N GLY A 314 31.16 3.54 -10.14
CA GLY A 314 32.18 2.79 -10.89
C GLY A 314 31.54 1.73 -11.79
N LEU A 315 32.26 1.34 -12.84
CA LEU A 315 31.92 0.24 -13.75
C LEU A 315 33.10 -0.71 -13.91
N GLU A 316 32.79 -1.99 -14.09
CA GLU A 316 33.71 -2.99 -14.64
C GLU A 316 33.10 -3.59 -15.92
N TRP A 317 33.90 -3.81 -16.96
CA TRP A 317 33.40 -4.35 -18.24
C TRP A 317 33.64 -5.86 -18.33
N VAL A 318 32.57 -6.63 -18.16
CA VAL A 318 32.56 -8.08 -18.29
C VAL A 318 32.23 -8.43 -19.74
N GLU A 319 33.28 -8.73 -20.51
CA GLU A 319 33.23 -8.96 -21.97
C GLU A 319 32.57 -7.80 -22.75
N LEU A 320 31.29 -7.96 -23.10
CA LEU A 320 30.46 -7.01 -23.85
C LEU A 320 29.59 -6.12 -22.95
N PHE A 321 29.40 -6.48 -21.68
CA PHE A 321 28.40 -5.86 -20.82
C PHE A 321 29.06 -5.03 -19.69
N PRO A 322 28.62 -3.78 -19.47
CA PRO A 322 29.05 -3.01 -18.30
C PRO A 322 28.33 -3.56 -17.06
N ALA A 323 29.10 -4.02 -16.09
CA ALA A 323 28.65 -4.34 -14.74
C ALA A 323 29.01 -3.17 -13.79
N LEU A 324 28.33 -3.09 -12.65
CA LEU A 324 28.69 -2.16 -11.59
C LEU A 324 29.92 -2.68 -10.85
N ASP A 325 30.99 -1.87 -10.73
CA ASP A 325 32.12 -2.20 -9.85
C ASP A 325 31.59 -2.30 -8.41
N GLN A 326 31.58 -3.52 -7.88
CA GLN A 326 30.99 -3.83 -6.58
C GLN A 326 31.78 -3.24 -5.40
N ARG A 327 33.02 -2.78 -5.64
CA ARG A 327 33.88 -2.09 -4.67
C ARG A 327 33.75 -0.56 -4.75
N ALA A 328 33.20 -0.03 -5.84
CA ALA A 328 33.02 1.40 -6.01
C ALA A 328 31.92 1.96 -5.10
N SER A 329 32.13 3.17 -4.56
CA SER A 329 31.05 3.93 -3.94
C SER A 329 30.11 4.48 -5.01
N VAL A 330 28.82 4.21 -4.91
CA VAL A 330 27.78 4.94 -5.64
C VAL A 330 27.59 6.29 -4.94
N ARG A 331 27.55 7.38 -5.68
CA ARG A 331 27.17 8.70 -5.17
C ARG A 331 25.83 9.11 -5.78
N VAL A 332 24.95 9.65 -4.96
CA VAL A 332 23.66 10.16 -5.38
C VAL A 332 23.56 11.62 -4.92
N ASP A 333 23.34 12.52 -5.86
CA ASP A 333 23.04 13.93 -5.60
C ASP A 333 21.58 14.17 -6.01
N LEU A 334 20.78 14.77 -5.14
CA LEU A 334 19.38 15.11 -5.39
C LEU A 334 19.13 16.56 -4.99
N SER A 335 18.47 17.33 -5.86
CA SER A 335 18.12 18.73 -5.67
C SER A 335 16.68 18.96 -6.12
N ALA A 336 15.82 19.37 -5.20
CA ALA A 336 14.44 19.79 -5.46
C ALA A 336 14.31 21.30 -5.23
N SER A 337 13.50 21.97 -6.05
CA SER A 337 13.04 23.33 -5.74
C SER A 337 11.57 23.49 -6.13
N ASN A 338 10.75 23.85 -5.14
CA ASN A 338 9.29 23.85 -5.13
C ASN A 338 8.70 22.63 -5.84
N TYR A 339 9.22 21.42 -5.60
CA TYR A 339 8.78 20.21 -6.32
C TYR A 339 7.90 19.32 -5.46
N ASP A 340 7.02 18.51 -6.08
CA ASP A 340 6.05 17.70 -5.34
C ASP A 340 6.70 16.50 -4.62
N ALA A 341 6.42 16.37 -3.32
CA ALA A 341 6.88 15.29 -2.44
C ALA A 341 6.40 13.89 -2.87
N VAL A 342 5.39 13.78 -3.76
CA VAL A 342 4.86 12.52 -4.29
C VAL A 342 5.93 11.57 -4.86
N VAL A 343 7.08 12.08 -5.34
CA VAL A 343 8.19 11.22 -5.79
C VAL A 343 8.84 10.40 -4.68
N LEU A 344 8.60 10.76 -3.41
CA LEU A 344 9.04 10.00 -2.23
C LEU A 344 8.06 8.88 -1.85
N GLN A 345 6.82 8.89 -2.37
CA GLN A 345 5.77 7.92 -2.05
C GLN A 345 6.20 6.44 -2.21
N PRO A 346 7.01 6.03 -3.23
CA PRO A 346 7.46 4.63 -3.35
C PRO A 346 8.41 4.17 -2.24
N PHE A 347 9.01 5.10 -1.47
CA PHE A 347 9.93 4.81 -0.36
C PHE A 347 9.26 4.98 1.01
N LEU A 348 8.08 5.61 1.05
CA LEU A 348 7.34 5.96 2.26
C LEU A 348 6.03 5.16 2.42
N ASP A 349 5.70 4.29 1.46
CA ASP A 349 4.44 3.54 1.40
C ASP A 349 4.17 2.60 2.59
N ARG A 350 5.22 2.19 3.30
CA ARG A 350 5.13 1.41 4.55
C ARG A 350 4.61 2.20 5.74
N MET A 351 4.68 3.53 5.69
CA MET A 351 4.31 4.43 6.80
C MET A 351 3.15 5.37 6.44
N PHE A 352 3.06 5.81 5.19
CA PHE A 352 2.10 6.81 4.73
C PHE A 352 1.43 6.35 3.43
N THR A 353 0.10 6.33 3.42
CA THR A 353 -0.71 5.97 2.24
C THR A 353 -0.78 7.09 1.22
N GLN A 354 -0.65 8.35 1.66
CA GLN A 354 -0.48 9.52 0.82
C GLN A 354 0.56 10.47 1.43
N VAL A 355 1.53 10.86 0.61
CA VAL A 355 2.53 11.90 0.84
C VAL A 355 2.48 12.88 -0.34
N SER A 356 2.19 14.14 -0.04
CA SER A 356 2.12 15.24 -1.00
C SER A 356 2.53 16.55 -0.33
N GLY A 357 2.98 17.54 -1.10
CA GLY A 357 3.49 18.82 -0.59
C GLY A 357 4.63 19.36 -1.44
N ARG A 358 5.08 20.59 -1.20
CA ARG A 358 6.17 21.21 -1.95
C ARG A 358 7.49 21.08 -1.19
N VAL A 359 8.57 20.79 -1.91
CA VAL A 359 9.90 20.51 -1.35
C VAL A 359 10.97 21.37 -2.02
N ASP A 360 11.71 22.12 -1.20
CA ASP A 360 12.94 22.85 -1.57
C ASP A 360 14.11 22.30 -0.75
N GLY A 361 15.05 21.60 -1.40
CA GLY A 361 16.12 20.92 -0.68
C GLY A 361 17.21 20.31 -1.55
N LYS A 362 18.31 19.93 -0.90
CA LYS A 362 19.47 19.27 -1.51
C LYS A 362 19.99 18.17 -0.60
N PHE A 363 20.21 16.99 -1.17
CA PHE A 363 20.77 15.82 -0.51
C PHE A 363 21.93 15.25 -1.32
N HIS A 364 22.95 14.80 -0.62
CA HIS A 364 24.08 14.02 -1.11
C HIS A 364 24.12 12.70 -0.34
N ALA A 365 24.31 11.58 -1.02
CA ALA A 365 24.48 10.29 -0.38
C ALA A 365 25.66 9.53 -1.00
N ILE A 366 26.46 8.90 -0.15
CA ILE A 366 27.58 8.03 -0.55
C ILE A 366 27.26 6.62 -0.08
N LEU A 367 26.92 5.75 -1.02
CA LEU A 367 26.53 4.36 -0.78
C LEU A 367 27.68 3.42 -1.14
N ARG A 368 27.87 2.36 -0.36
CA ARG A 368 28.79 1.25 -0.62
C ARG A 368 28.04 -0.06 -0.36
N ARG A 369 28.31 -1.06 -1.18
CA ARG A 369 27.86 -2.43 -0.90
C ARG A 369 28.68 -2.98 0.27
N GLN A 370 28.01 -3.60 1.23
CA GLN A 370 28.67 -4.30 2.33
C GLN A 370 28.97 -5.73 1.91
N GLU A 371 30.22 -6.17 2.06
CA GLU A 371 30.55 -7.60 2.00
C GLU A 371 29.97 -8.27 3.26
N GLN A 372 28.95 -9.11 3.08
CA GLN A 372 28.27 -9.86 4.15
C GLN A 372 28.80 -11.29 4.21
N GLY A 373 28.64 -11.92 5.38
CA GLY A 373 28.88 -13.35 5.56
C GLY A 373 27.79 -14.23 4.93
N PRO A 374 27.96 -15.57 4.95
CA PRO A 374 27.10 -16.52 4.24
C PRO A 374 25.61 -16.48 4.59
N ASP A 375 25.27 -16.04 5.81
CA ASP A 375 23.94 -16.17 6.41
C ASP A 375 23.05 -14.91 6.28
N ALA A 376 23.43 -13.94 5.44
CA ALA A 376 22.71 -12.67 5.30
C ALA A 376 21.74 -12.64 4.10
N GLU A 377 20.46 -12.35 4.36
CA GLU A 377 19.44 -12.22 3.32
C GLU A 377 19.56 -10.86 2.58
N GLY A 378 20.07 -10.91 1.34
CA GLY A 378 20.07 -9.78 0.42
C GLY A 378 21.27 -8.81 0.60
N PRO A 379 21.71 -8.14 -0.48
CA PRO A 379 22.92 -7.31 -0.48
C PRO A 379 22.73 -6.04 0.33
N GLY A 380 23.27 -6.03 1.55
CA GLY A 380 23.26 -4.88 2.44
C GLY A 380 24.00 -3.69 1.82
N TRP A 381 23.32 -2.55 1.73
CA TRP A 381 23.94 -1.27 1.40
C TRP A 381 24.18 -0.47 2.68
N THR A 382 25.38 0.06 2.83
CA THR A 382 25.73 1.01 3.88
C THR A 382 26.12 2.34 3.25
N GLY A 383 25.97 3.44 3.96
CA GLY A 383 26.25 4.75 3.39
C GLY A 383 26.00 5.91 4.34
N THR A 384 26.38 7.10 3.90
CA THR A 384 26.17 8.37 4.60
C THR A 384 25.23 9.25 3.79
N ILE A 385 24.43 10.08 4.47
CA ILE A 385 23.51 11.03 3.84
C ILE A 385 23.75 12.41 4.47
N ASP A 386 23.94 13.42 3.64
CA ASP A 386 24.17 14.81 4.05
C ASP A 386 23.23 15.71 3.24
N GLY A 387 22.59 16.70 3.86
CA GLY A 387 21.66 17.57 3.14
C GLY A 387 20.75 18.42 4.00
N SER A 388 19.86 19.15 3.35
CA SER A 388 18.76 19.86 4.00
C SER A 388 17.59 20.04 3.05
N ALA A 389 16.37 20.07 3.59
CA ALA A 389 15.16 20.35 2.84
C ALA A 389 14.13 21.08 3.69
N ASN A 390 13.29 21.90 3.05
CA ASN A 390 12.09 22.47 3.62
C ASN A 390 10.89 21.86 2.90
N VAL A 391 9.87 21.47 3.66
CA VAL A 391 8.58 21.00 3.15
C VAL A 391 7.50 21.99 3.58
N HIS A 392 6.59 22.34 2.67
CA HIS A 392 5.44 23.19 2.94
C HIS A 392 4.22 22.78 2.08
N ASP A 393 3.04 23.32 2.42
CA ASP A 393 1.76 23.00 1.78
C ASP A 393 1.48 21.47 1.72
N GLY A 394 2.01 20.73 2.68
CA GLY A 394 1.98 19.27 2.67
C GLY A 394 0.67 18.67 3.17
N VAL A 395 0.33 17.50 2.66
CA VAL A 395 -0.73 16.63 3.19
C VAL A 395 -0.15 15.24 3.43
N LEU A 396 -0.31 14.74 4.65
CA LEU A 396 0.12 13.40 5.10
C LEU A 396 -1.07 12.63 5.67
N GLN A 397 -1.33 11.43 5.15
CA GLN A 397 -2.37 10.55 5.67
C GLN A 397 -1.77 9.35 6.43
N ILE A 398 -2.17 9.19 7.70
CA ILE A 398 -1.73 8.13 8.61
C ILE A 398 -2.91 7.17 8.83
N THR A 399 -3.12 6.26 7.88
CA THR A 399 -4.28 5.35 7.85
C THR A 399 -4.44 4.52 9.12
N THR A 400 -3.36 4.10 9.78
CA THR A 400 -3.40 3.36 11.05
C THR A 400 -4.02 4.13 12.22
N LEU A 401 -4.11 5.46 12.13
CA LEU A 401 -4.74 6.34 13.12
C LEU A 401 -6.01 7.03 12.58
N GLY A 402 -6.35 6.81 11.30
CA GLY A 402 -7.39 7.56 10.59
C GLY A 402 -7.11 9.08 10.46
N LEU A 403 -5.89 9.52 10.77
CA LEU A 403 -5.52 10.94 10.82
C LEU A 403 -5.05 11.45 9.46
N GLU A 404 -5.48 12.66 9.13
CA GLU A 404 -5.02 13.44 7.99
C GLU A 404 -4.45 14.75 8.52
N LEU A 405 -3.20 15.04 8.16
CA LEU A 405 -2.48 16.25 8.53
C LEU A 405 -2.42 17.14 7.29
N GLU A 406 -3.00 18.33 7.38
CA GLU A 406 -3.04 19.37 6.36
C GLU A 406 -2.03 20.48 6.67
N ASP A 407 -1.63 21.25 5.65
CA ASP A 407 -0.68 22.38 5.77
C ASP A 407 0.60 21.99 6.54
N VAL A 408 1.10 20.80 6.22
CA VAL A 408 2.30 20.23 6.84
C VAL A 408 3.52 21.03 6.41
N ARG A 409 4.18 21.62 7.40
CA ARG A 409 5.40 22.43 7.26
C ARG A 409 6.49 21.90 8.19
N PHE A 410 7.70 21.63 7.68
CA PHE A 410 8.87 21.28 8.50
C PHE A 410 10.19 21.47 7.73
N SER A 411 11.30 21.61 8.47
CA SER A 411 12.66 21.64 7.92
C SER A 411 13.44 20.40 8.36
N VAL A 412 14.07 19.71 7.42
CA VAL A 412 14.98 18.58 7.65
C VAL A 412 16.41 19.03 7.41
N ASP A 413 17.31 18.65 8.31
CA ASP A 413 18.76 18.79 8.18
C ASP A 413 19.40 17.42 8.45
N ALA A 414 20.23 16.93 7.53
CA ALA A 414 20.92 15.65 7.63
C ALA A 414 22.43 15.90 7.60
N LYS A 415 23.15 15.35 8.59
CA LYS A 415 24.61 15.44 8.70
C LYS A 415 25.22 14.09 9.06
N SER A 416 26.23 13.68 8.32
CA SER A 416 27.05 12.53 8.64
C SER A 416 28.23 12.89 9.54
N ASP A 417 28.59 11.96 10.43
CA ASP A 417 29.84 11.96 11.20
C ASP A 417 30.92 11.03 10.58
N GLY A 418 30.62 10.43 9.42
CA GLY A 418 31.46 9.47 8.72
C GLY A 418 31.25 8.00 9.12
N VAL A 419 30.43 7.71 10.15
CA VAL A 419 30.04 6.36 10.58
C VAL A 419 28.53 6.15 10.46
N GLY A 420 27.75 7.18 10.80
CA GLY A 420 26.31 7.23 10.65
C GLY A 420 25.82 8.54 10.05
N THR A 421 24.52 8.79 10.19
CA THR A 421 23.85 10.03 9.80
C THR A 421 22.90 10.46 10.91
N SER A 422 23.03 11.70 11.39
CA SER A 422 22.00 12.33 12.21
C SER A 422 21.05 13.13 11.32
N ILE A 423 19.75 12.91 11.48
CA ILE A 423 18.69 13.63 10.75
C ILE A 423 17.84 14.39 11.75
N GLU A 424 17.81 15.71 11.67
CA GLU A 424 17.03 16.59 12.52
C GLU A 424 15.85 17.18 11.74
N LEU A 425 14.63 16.81 12.14
CA LEU A 425 13.38 17.38 11.67
C LEU A 425 12.92 18.42 12.69
N SER A 426 12.85 19.67 12.26
CA SER A 426 12.63 20.85 13.08
C SER A 426 11.48 21.70 12.57
N GLY A 427 10.83 22.43 13.48
CA GLY A 427 9.74 23.34 13.14
C GLY A 427 8.51 22.66 12.54
N LEU A 428 8.23 21.40 12.90
CA LEU A 428 7.03 20.71 12.42
C LEU A 428 5.79 21.49 12.88
N LYS A 429 4.93 21.83 11.92
CA LYS A 429 3.58 22.34 12.13
C LYS A 429 2.62 21.63 11.17
N ALA A 430 1.41 21.36 11.64
CA ALA A 430 0.32 20.85 10.82
C ALA A 430 -1.04 21.21 11.43
N LYS A 431 -2.08 21.04 10.61
CA LYS A 431 -3.49 21.16 10.97
C LYS A 431 -4.15 19.79 10.90
N VAL A 432 -4.97 19.45 11.89
CA VAL A 432 -5.78 18.23 11.90
C VAL A 432 -7.23 18.64 12.24
N ARG A 433 -8.08 18.70 11.20
CA ARG A 433 -9.47 19.18 11.26
C ARG A 433 -9.63 20.51 12.04
N SER A 434 -8.75 21.47 11.74
CA SER A 434 -8.62 22.75 12.46
C SER A 434 -8.19 23.87 11.49
N ASP A 435 -8.76 25.07 11.63
CA ASP A 435 -8.35 26.25 10.85
C ASP A 435 -6.95 26.77 11.22
N VAL A 436 -6.44 26.40 12.41
CA VAL A 436 -5.17 26.85 12.98
C VAL A 436 -4.20 25.69 13.24
N ASP A 437 -2.90 25.97 13.16
CA ASP A 437 -1.80 25.04 13.47
C ASP A 437 -1.99 24.43 14.87
N ASN A 438 -2.41 23.16 14.92
CA ASN A 438 -2.81 22.48 16.15
C ASN A 438 -1.99 21.21 16.47
N VAL A 439 -1.06 20.86 15.59
CA VAL A 439 0.03 19.91 15.84
C VAL A 439 1.36 20.63 15.65
N GLU A 440 2.28 20.49 16.60
CA GLU A 440 3.67 20.97 16.50
C GLU A 440 4.67 19.90 16.98
N GLY A 441 5.89 19.91 16.47
CA GLY A 441 6.90 18.95 16.93
C GLY A 441 8.35 19.20 16.49
N THR A 442 9.23 18.35 17.00
CA THR A 442 10.60 18.17 16.49
C THR A 442 11.08 16.75 16.78
N SER A 443 12.00 16.24 15.97
CA SER A 443 12.59 14.92 16.18
C SER A 443 14.00 14.85 15.59
N ARG A 444 14.93 14.22 16.31
CA ARG A 444 16.25 13.86 15.80
C ARG A 444 16.37 12.34 15.72
N PHE A 445 16.67 11.85 14.53
CA PHE A 445 16.94 10.45 14.23
C PHE A 445 18.45 10.23 14.05
N TYR A 446 18.89 9.00 14.25
CA TYR A 446 20.25 8.58 13.97
C TYR A 446 20.26 7.23 13.25
N MET A 447 20.93 7.22 12.10
CA MET A 447 21.10 6.06 11.23
C MET A 447 22.54 5.56 11.29
N SER A 448 22.71 4.24 11.32
CA SER A 448 24.02 3.58 11.20
C SER A 448 24.11 2.97 9.81
N GLY A 449 24.98 3.52 8.96
CA GLY A 449 24.82 3.32 7.52
C GLY A 449 23.42 3.79 7.06
N LEU A 450 22.69 2.91 6.38
CA LEU A 450 21.31 3.17 5.94
C LEU A 450 20.23 2.69 6.92
N GLU A 451 20.59 2.06 8.05
CA GLU A 451 19.62 1.56 9.02
C GLU A 451 19.27 2.62 10.07
N LEU A 452 17.98 2.86 10.31
CA LEU A 452 17.50 3.64 11.44
C LEU A 452 17.76 2.89 12.76
N THR A 453 18.59 3.46 13.64
CA THR A 453 19.02 2.78 14.89
C THR A 453 18.55 3.48 16.16
N ARG A 454 18.39 4.81 16.13
CA ARG A 454 17.85 5.58 17.26
C ARG A 454 16.99 6.75 16.77
N GLY A 455 16.15 7.26 17.67
CA GLY A 455 15.52 8.56 17.53
C GLY A 455 15.05 9.12 18.86
N ALA A 456 14.79 10.42 18.90
CA ALA A 456 14.08 11.06 20.00
C ALA A 456 13.39 12.33 19.50
N GLY A 457 12.28 12.70 20.13
CA GLY A 457 11.54 13.89 19.75
C GLY A 457 10.46 14.29 20.74
N TRP A 458 9.73 15.35 20.41
CA TRP A 458 8.52 15.75 21.12
C TRP A 458 7.43 16.17 20.15
N LEU A 459 6.18 15.99 20.60
CA LEU A 459 4.96 16.35 19.90
C LEU A 459 4.06 17.14 20.86
N ARG A 460 3.57 18.30 20.42
CA ARG A 460 2.53 19.08 21.08
C ARG A 460 1.26 18.98 20.25
N MET A 461 0.15 18.68 20.90
CA MET A 461 -1.18 18.66 20.29
C MET A 461 -2.11 19.62 21.04
N ASP A 462 -2.92 20.36 20.31
CA ASP A 462 -3.94 21.25 20.85
C ASP A 462 -5.30 20.92 20.24
N SER A 463 -6.26 20.50 21.07
CA SER A 463 -7.63 20.23 20.64
C SER A 463 -7.76 19.29 19.41
N VAL A 464 -6.79 18.40 19.19
CA VAL A 464 -6.70 17.49 18.02
C VAL A 464 -7.76 16.39 18.15
N PRO A 465 -8.54 16.07 17.10
CA PRO A 465 -9.57 15.04 17.18
C PRO A 465 -8.96 13.65 17.43
N LEU A 466 -9.53 12.94 18.41
CA LEU A 466 -9.23 11.55 18.72
C LEU A 466 -10.19 10.66 17.92
N LEU A 467 -9.65 9.90 16.98
CA LEU A 467 -10.45 9.08 16.06
C LEU A 467 -10.38 7.59 16.43
N LEU A 468 -11.52 6.92 16.37
CA LEU A 468 -11.63 5.46 16.40
C LEU A 468 -12.52 5.07 15.22
N GLU A 469 -12.05 4.18 14.34
CA GLU A 469 -12.75 3.81 13.09
C GLU A 469 -13.17 5.03 12.23
N GLY A 470 -12.37 6.11 12.28
CA GLY A 470 -12.64 7.38 11.61
C GLY A 470 -13.69 8.29 12.30
N VAL A 471 -14.44 7.75 13.27
CA VAL A 471 -15.42 8.48 14.10
C VAL A 471 -14.70 9.30 15.17
N ASN A 472 -15.14 10.56 15.36
CA ASN A 472 -14.56 11.45 16.36
C ASN A 472 -15.08 11.13 17.76
N GLN A 473 -14.21 10.62 18.63
CA GLN A 473 -14.49 10.25 20.01
C GLN A 473 -14.19 11.38 21.02
N GLY A 474 -13.51 12.46 20.61
CA GLY A 474 -13.14 13.57 21.49
C GLY A 474 -11.99 14.41 20.95
N THR A 475 -11.44 15.32 21.77
CA THR A 475 -10.26 16.12 21.41
C THR A 475 -9.14 15.98 22.44
N GLY A 476 -7.92 15.73 21.99
CA GLY A 476 -6.71 15.63 22.81
C GLY A 476 -5.92 16.93 22.80
N THR A 477 -5.57 17.41 24.00
CA THR A 477 -4.66 18.56 24.21
C THR A 477 -3.53 18.13 25.13
N GLY A 478 -2.28 18.17 24.69
CA GLY A 478 -1.19 17.57 25.46
C GLY A 478 0.20 17.73 24.86
N TYR A 479 1.15 17.13 25.55
CA TYR A 479 2.55 17.08 25.14
C TYR A 479 3.11 15.70 25.46
N ALA A 480 3.80 15.11 24.47
CA ALA A 480 4.47 13.83 24.59
C ALA A 480 5.92 13.96 24.11
N THR A 481 6.82 13.19 24.73
CA THR A 481 8.17 12.95 24.20
C THR A 481 8.30 11.49 23.82
N PHE A 482 9.12 11.19 22.81
CA PHE A 482 9.44 9.81 22.47
C PHE A 482 10.95 9.58 22.43
N ARG A 483 11.35 8.35 22.71
CA ARG A 483 12.68 7.79 22.39
C ARG A 483 12.50 6.49 21.62
N MET A 484 13.39 6.24 20.69
CA MET A 484 13.35 5.09 19.82
C MET A 484 14.73 4.44 19.76
N GLU A 485 14.76 3.11 19.79
CA GLU A 485 15.97 2.30 19.62
C GLU A 485 15.66 1.04 18.80
N LYS A 486 16.63 0.61 17.96
CA LYS A 486 16.57 -0.68 17.30
C LYS A 486 16.95 -1.78 18.30
N ILE A 487 16.10 -2.81 18.39
CA ILE A 487 16.29 -4.00 19.22
C ILE A 487 16.44 -5.24 18.33
N PRO A 488 16.92 -6.40 18.82
CA PRO A 488 17.11 -7.59 17.98
C PRO A 488 15.83 -8.10 17.29
N GLU A 489 14.67 -7.80 17.88
CA GLU A 489 13.35 -8.26 17.43
C GLU A 489 12.64 -7.25 16.50
N GLY A 490 13.13 -6.01 16.39
CA GLY A 490 12.44 -4.90 15.70
C GLY A 490 12.82 -3.53 16.26
N MET A 491 11.83 -2.69 16.51
CA MET A 491 12.00 -1.33 17.07
C MET A 491 11.31 -1.21 18.43
N ARG A 492 11.95 -0.53 19.39
CA ARG A 492 11.30 -0.03 20.61
C ARG A 492 11.07 1.48 20.48
N LEU A 493 9.89 1.94 20.88
CA LEU A 493 9.49 3.36 20.91
C LEU A 493 8.91 3.70 22.29
N GLU A 494 9.73 4.14 23.22
CA GLU A 494 9.28 4.69 24.50
C GLU A 494 8.49 5.98 24.26
N LEU A 495 7.25 6.06 24.73
CA LEU A 495 6.40 7.24 24.62
C LEU A 495 6.06 7.76 26.04
N ASP A 496 6.61 8.91 26.43
CA ASP A 496 6.34 9.56 27.71
C ASP A 496 5.35 10.72 27.53
N ILE A 497 4.16 10.58 28.13
CA ILE A 497 3.06 11.53 28.05
C ILE A 497 2.88 12.19 29.44
N PRO A 498 3.69 13.20 29.80
CA PRO A 498 3.62 13.84 31.12
C PRO A 498 2.25 14.50 31.40
N ARG A 499 1.60 15.02 30.35
CA ARG A 499 0.31 15.71 30.40
C ARG A 499 -0.49 15.50 29.11
N LEU A 500 -1.74 15.08 29.26
CA LEU A 500 -2.72 14.98 28.19
C LEU A 500 -4.13 15.17 28.76
N GLU A 501 -4.91 16.06 28.16
CA GLU A 501 -6.32 16.26 28.44
C GLU A 501 -7.14 15.77 27.24
N ALA A 502 -7.83 14.64 27.41
CA ALA A 502 -8.81 14.16 26.45
C ALA A 502 -10.20 14.69 26.83
N ARG A 503 -10.87 15.38 25.90
CA ARG A 503 -12.23 15.90 26.06
C ARG A 503 -13.21 15.10 25.23
N LEU A 504 -14.07 14.33 25.88
CA LEU A 504 -15.14 13.54 25.26
C LEU A 504 -16.39 14.40 25.00
N PRO A 505 -17.16 14.14 23.94
CA PRO A 505 -18.45 14.79 23.72
C PRO A 505 -19.49 14.33 24.75
N ARG A 506 -20.56 15.11 24.94
CA ARG A 506 -21.69 14.75 25.83
C ARG A 506 -22.41 13.46 25.41
N SER A 507 -22.40 13.14 24.11
CA SER A 507 -23.10 12.01 23.54
C SER A 507 -22.16 11.21 22.63
N SER A 508 -21.59 10.12 23.16
CA SER A 508 -21.00 9.05 22.33
C SER A 508 -21.95 7.84 22.31
N SER A 509 -23.19 8.09 21.86
CA SER A 509 -24.29 7.13 21.79
C SER A 509 -24.49 6.57 20.38
N ARG A 510 -23.44 6.59 19.56
CA ARG A 510 -23.36 5.88 18.29
C ARG A 510 -22.29 4.80 18.42
N SER A 511 -22.71 3.61 18.80
CA SER A 511 -21.95 2.41 18.47
C SER A 511 -21.77 2.38 16.95
N VAL A 512 -20.52 2.17 16.51
CA VAL A 512 -20.28 1.69 15.15
C VAL A 512 -20.76 0.24 15.15
N TYR A 513 -21.71 -0.08 14.29
CA TYR A 513 -21.90 -1.48 13.91
C TYR A 513 -20.76 -1.83 12.97
N ASP A 514 -19.92 -2.77 13.37
CA ASP A 514 -18.93 -3.33 12.45
C ASP A 514 -19.67 -3.95 11.26
N ILE A 515 -19.26 -3.60 10.05
CA ILE A 515 -19.85 -4.10 8.82
C ILE A 515 -18.82 -5.01 8.18
N ASP A 516 -18.92 -6.30 8.52
CA ASP A 516 -18.22 -7.38 7.81
C ASP A 516 -18.38 -7.20 6.29
N ASP A 517 -17.30 -7.47 5.54
CA ASP A 517 -17.31 -7.44 4.08
C ASP A 517 -18.47 -8.30 3.54
N ASN A 518 -19.49 -7.63 2.98
CA ASN A 518 -20.74 -8.29 2.60
C ASN A 518 -20.46 -9.36 1.52
N PRO A 519 -20.77 -10.65 1.76
CA PRO A 519 -20.39 -11.75 0.85
C PRO A 519 -21.06 -11.67 -0.53
N ASP A 520 -22.16 -10.94 -0.67
CA ASP A 520 -22.83 -10.68 -1.95
C ASP A 520 -22.15 -9.55 -2.76
N ILE A 521 -21.35 -8.69 -2.12
CA ILE A 521 -20.67 -7.55 -2.76
C ILE A 521 -19.28 -7.96 -3.25
N GLN A 522 -19.25 -8.71 -4.35
CA GLN A 522 -18.01 -8.99 -5.06
C GLN A 522 -17.54 -7.74 -5.82
N VAL A 523 -16.43 -7.14 -5.39
CA VAL A 523 -15.76 -6.02 -6.08
C VAL A 523 -15.12 -6.55 -7.37
N ALA A 524 -15.93 -6.67 -8.43
CA ALA A 524 -15.59 -7.30 -9.71
C ALA A 524 -14.41 -6.64 -10.45
N GLN A 525 -13.99 -5.44 -10.04
CA GLN A 525 -12.77 -4.80 -10.52
C GLN A 525 -12.01 -4.18 -9.34
N LEU A 526 -11.03 -4.92 -8.84
CA LEU A 526 -9.96 -4.37 -7.99
C LEU A 526 -9.30 -3.18 -8.72
N LEU A 527 -9.49 -1.97 -8.20
CA LEU A 527 -8.91 -0.72 -8.74
C LEU A 527 -7.37 -0.68 -8.69
N ARG A 528 -6.78 -1.64 -7.98
CA ARG A 528 -5.37 -1.96 -7.88
C ARG A 528 -5.32 -3.47 -7.66
N GLU A 529 -4.56 -4.24 -8.44
CA GLU A 529 -4.17 -5.57 -7.94
C GLU A 529 -3.48 -5.35 -6.59
N PRO A 530 -3.82 -6.11 -5.53
CA PRO A 530 -3.17 -5.92 -4.26
C PRO A 530 -1.66 -6.07 -4.47
N LYS A 531 -0.88 -5.02 -4.12
CA LYS A 531 0.58 -5.13 -4.01
C LYS A 531 0.83 -6.46 -3.30
N ARG A 532 1.62 -7.36 -3.91
CA ARG A 532 1.96 -8.65 -3.29
C ARG A 532 2.30 -8.36 -1.83
N LYS A 533 1.58 -8.98 -0.89
CA LYS A 533 1.89 -8.83 0.54
C LYS A 533 3.38 -9.11 0.65
N SER A 534 4.16 -8.15 1.14
CA SER A 534 5.61 -8.34 1.20
C SER A 534 5.87 -9.61 1.98
N ASP A 535 6.58 -10.56 1.39
CA ASP A 535 6.94 -11.81 2.09
C ASP A 535 7.96 -11.54 3.23
N GLU A 536 8.51 -10.31 3.29
CA GLU A 536 9.11 -9.75 4.50
C GLU A 536 8.11 -9.73 5.67
N LYS A 537 8.51 -10.35 6.78
CA LYS A 537 7.81 -10.21 8.07
C LYS A 537 7.73 -8.72 8.45
N PRO A 538 6.56 -8.21 8.87
CA PRO A 538 6.46 -6.82 9.33
C PRO A 538 7.37 -6.61 10.53
N THR A 539 8.11 -5.51 10.54
CA THR A 539 8.97 -5.14 11.67
C THR A 539 8.11 -4.92 12.92
N LEU A 540 8.37 -5.68 13.98
CA LEU A 540 7.73 -5.49 15.28
C LEU A 540 8.05 -4.09 15.83
N TRP A 541 7.02 -3.38 16.29
CA TRP A 541 7.20 -2.20 17.16
C TRP A 541 6.69 -2.50 18.56
N LEU A 542 7.56 -2.34 19.56
CA LEU A 542 7.21 -2.34 20.97
C LEU A 542 7.13 -0.89 21.47
N VAL A 543 5.93 -0.44 21.82
CA VAL A 543 5.62 0.95 22.17
C VAL A 543 5.15 1.02 23.64
N PRO A 544 6.05 1.02 24.64
CA PRO A 544 5.69 1.27 26.02
C PRO A 544 5.30 2.75 26.22
N ILE A 545 4.07 2.98 26.70
CA ILE A 545 3.46 4.30 26.85
C ILE A 545 3.38 4.65 28.34
N LYS A 546 4.19 5.61 28.79
CA LYS A 546 4.20 6.10 30.17
C LYS A 546 3.22 7.24 30.34
N LEU A 547 2.19 7.05 31.18
CA LEU A 547 1.19 8.07 31.48
C LEU A 547 1.57 8.87 32.74
N GLY A 548 1.80 10.18 32.54
CA GLY A 548 2.21 11.11 33.59
C GLY A 548 1.12 11.49 34.58
N ARG A 549 1.46 12.37 35.53
CA ARG A 549 0.55 12.76 36.62
C ARG A 549 -0.59 13.70 36.20
N GLU A 550 -0.46 14.39 35.08
CA GLU A 550 -1.44 15.32 34.51
C GLU A 550 -2.18 14.75 33.29
N VAL A 551 -2.25 13.41 33.17
CA VAL A 551 -3.11 12.75 32.16
C VAL A 551 -4.52 12.63 32.72
N ARG A 552 -5.50 13.19 32.00
CA ARG A 552 -6.92 13.18 32.39
C ARG A 552 -7.87 13.03 31.20
N VAL A 553 -8.97 12.33 31.45
CA VAL A 553 -10.13 12.22 30.57
C VAL A 553 -11.28 13.04 31.16
N THR A 554 -11.92 13.85 30.33
CA THR A 554 -12.91 14.84 30.76
C THR A 554 -14.15 14.80 29.87
N ARG A 555 -15.31 15.06 30.46
CA ARG A 555 -16.59 15.35 29.83
C ARG A 555 -17.20 16.52 30.61
N SER A 556 -18.32 17.11 30.17
CA SER A 556 -18.92 18.26 30.89
C SER A 556 -19.40 17.97 32.32
N ASP A 557 -19.41 16.70 32.68
CA ASP A 557 -20.02 16.04 33.82
C ASP A 557 -19.08 14.98 34.45
N MET A 558 -17.86 14.83 33.91
CA MET A 558 -16.88 13.79 34.27
C MET A 558 -15.45 14.35 34.26
N GLU A 559 -14.64 14.02 35.26
CA GLU A 559 -13.19 14.33 35.26
C GLU A 559 -12.43 13.19 35.94
N VAL A 560 -11.69 12.40 35.15
CA VAL A 560 -10.96 11.21 35.60
C VAL A 560 -9.48 11.39 35.30
N TYR A 561 -8.64 11.30 36.32
CA TYR A 561 -7.19 11.27 36.16
C TYR A 561 -6.72 9.83 35.99
N VAL A 562 -5.80 9.58 35.07
CA VAL A 562 -5.34 8.22 34.74
C VAL A 562 -3.82 8.13 34.74
N ARG A 563 -3.28 6.97 35.11
CA ARG A 563 -1.84 6.67 35.17
C ARG A 563 -1.59 5.23 34.75
N GLY A 564 -0.34 4.88 34.44
CA GLY A 564 0.01 3.51 34.04
C GLY A 564 1.14 3.51 33.02
N GLU A 565 1.60 2.30 32.69
CA GLU A 565 2.64 2.06 31.69
C GLU A 565 2.24 0.94 30.70
N PRO A 566 1.07 1.05 30.03
CA PRO A 566 0.65 0.05 29.04
C PRO A 566 1.61 0.01 27.83
N THR A 567 1.78 -1.17 27.26
CA THR A 567 2.66 -1.41 26.11
C THR A 567 1.86 -1.83 24.89
N LEU A 568 1.86 -0.98 23.87
CA LEU A 568 1.26 -1.24 22.56
C LEU A 568 2.26 -2.02 21.70
N ARG A 569 1.81 -3.13 21.10
CA ARG A 569 2.60 -3.96 20.19
C ARG A 569 2.01 -3.86 18.80
N LEU A 570 2.82 -3.50 17.82
CA LEU A 570 2.39 -3.41 16.42
C LEU A 570 3.08 -4.52 15.61
N GLU A 571 2.29 -5.54 15.27
CA GLU A 571 2.62 -6.62 14.34
C GLU A 571 1.59 -6.63 13.19
N ALA A 572 1.29 -7.78 12.59
CA ALA A 572 0.21 -7.91 11.60
C ALA A 572 -1.20 -7.66 12.18
N LYS A 573 -1.34 -7.69 13.51
CA LYS A 573 -2.46 -7.13 14.27
C LYS A 573 -1.88 -6.31 15.43
N PRO A 574 -2.47 -5.17 15.82
CA PRO A 574 -2.08 -4.47 17.03
C PRO A 574 -2.62 -5.18 18.28
N SER A 575 -1.84 -5.23 19.36
CA SER A 575 -2.31 -5.63 20.69
C SER A 575 -1.84 -4.63 21.74
N LEU A 576 -2.56 -4.54 22.86
CA LEU A 576 -2.21 -3.70 24.00
C LEU A 576 -2.04 -4.61 25.23
N GLU A 577 -0.96 -4.43 25.96
CA GLU A 577 -0.60 -5.19 27.16
C GLU A 577 -0.41 -4.24 28.36
N GLY A 578 -0.61 -4.72 29.59
CA GLY A 578 -0.34 -3.97 30.81
C GLY A 578 -1.59 -3.38 31.46
N PHE A 579 -1.48 -2.22 32.12
CA PHE A 579 -2.59 -1.65 32.91
C PHE A 579 -2.64 -0.12 32.95
N ILE A 580 -3.83 0.40 33.24
CA ILE A 580 -4.11 1.81 33.54
C ILE A 580 -4.85 1.89 34.90
N GLU A 581 -4.32 2.69 35.81
CA GLU A 581 -4.91 3.05 37.10
C GLU A 581 -5.80 4.29 36.94
N LEU A 582 -7.03 4.22 37.48
CA LEU A 582 -7.91 5.38 37.67
C LEU A 582 -7.60 6.02 39.02
N VAL A 583 -7.06 7.23 39.00
CA VAL A 583 -6.53 7.90 40.19
C VAL A 583 -7.68 8.31 41.12
N PRO A 584 -7.58 8.04 42.44
CA PRO A 584 -8.64 8.40 43.40
C PRO A 584 -8.95 9.91 43.41
N GLY A 585 -10.22 10.24 43.64
CA GLY A 585 -10.73 11.61 43.63
C GLY A 585 -11.29 12.10 42.28
N GLY A 586 -11.10 11.34 41.20
CA GLY A 586 -11.80 11.58 39.93
C GLY A 586 -13.33 11.45 40.08
N ARG A 587 -14.10 12.14 39.24
CA ARG A 587 -15.57 12.17 39.28
C ARG A 587 -16.17 11.51 38.04
N ILE A 588 -17.07 10.55 38.25
CA ILE A 588 -17.85 9.88 37.20
C ILE A 588 -19.35 10.07 37.46
N PRO A 589 -20.14 10.51 36.45
CA PRO A 589 -21.59 10.58 36.55
C PRO A 589 -22.21 9.20 36.29
N ALA A 590 -22.98 8.70 37.26
CA ALA A 590 -23.73 7.44 37.16
C ALA A 590 -25.07 7.58 37.92
N LEU A 591 -26.14 6.96 37.43
CA LEU A 591 -27.47 6.95 38.08
C LEU A 591 -27.98 8.35 38.51
N GLY A 592 -27.67 9.38 37.70
CA GLY A 592 -28.03 10.78 38.00
C GLY A 592 -27.34 11.37 39.24
N LYS A 593 -26.18 10.83 39.66
CA LYS A 593 -25.31 11.34 40.73
C LYS A 593 -23.85 11.41 40.25
N ALA A 594 -23.05 12.26 40.89
CA ALA A 594 -21.61 12.30 40.69
C ALA A 594 -20.92 11.42 41.75
N PHE A 595 -20.42 10.27 41.34
CA PHE A 595 -19.61 9.38 42.16
C PHE A 595 -18.13 9.80 42.10
N VAL A 596 -17.41 9.58 43.20
CA VAL A 596 -15.97 9.83 43.33
C VAL A 596 -15.24 8.50 43.27
N ILE A 597 -14.22 8.38 42.43
CA ILE A 597 -13.39 7.16 42.32
C ILE A 597 -12.59 7.00 43.61
N GLU A 598 -12.75 5.85 44.28
CA GLU A 598 -11.91 5.43 45.42
C GLU A 598 -10.69 4.64 44.93
N ARG A 599 -10.88 3.85 43.86
CA ARG A 599 -9.84 3.09 43.15
C ARG A 599 -10.39 2.63 41.80
N GLY A 600 -9.53 2.45 40.81
CA GLY A 600 -9.87 1.70 39.61
C GLY A 600 -8.65 1.18 38.88
N LEU A 601 -8.77 0.00 38.29
CA LEU A 601 -7.76 -0.64 37.47
C LEU A 601 -8.40 -1.15 36.18
N ILE A 602 -7.76 -0.84 35.06
CA ILE A 602 -8.08 -1.36 33.73
C ILE A 602 -6.88 -2.21 33.31
N SER A 603 -7.08 -3.50 33.07
CA SER A 603 -6.04 -4.45 32.66
C SER A 603 -6.24 -4.86 31.21
N PHE A 604 -5.17 -4.76 30.41
CA PHE A 604 -5.10 -5.20 29.02
C PHE A 604 -4.39 -6.55 28.98
N ASP A 605 -5.16 -7.61 29.25
CA ASP A 605 -4.71 -9.01 29.32
C ASP A 605 -5.59 -9.96 28.48
N THR A 606 -6.71 -9.47 27.93
CA THR A 606 -7.64 -10.19 27.05
C THR A 606 -7.14 -10.35 25.61
N GLY A 607 -6.13 -9.57 25.20
CA GLY A 607 -5.61 -9.52 23.83
C GLY A 607 -6.44 -8.67 22.86
N ASP A 608 -7.66 -8.28 23.23
CA ASP A 608 -8.50 -7.30 22.52
C ASP A 608 -8.37 -5.93 23.20
N PRO A 609 -7.73 -4.92 22.57
CA PRO A 609 -7.59 -3.59 23.17
C PRO A 609 -8.94 -2.86 23.36
N THR A 610 -10.03 -3.35 22.75
CA THR A 610 -11.39 -2.81 22.90
C THR A 610 -12.20 -3.49 24.03
N ASP A 611 -11.69 -4.57 24.63
CA ASP A 611 -12.33 -5.26 25.77
C ASP A 611 -11.35 -5.59 26.91
N PRO A 612 -10.80 -4.58 27.61
CA PRO A 612 -9.97 -4.82 28.80
C PRO A 612 -10.81 -5.29 30.00
N HIS A 613 -10.16 -5.95 30.95
CA HIS A 613 -10.76 -6.16 32.27
C HIS A 613 -10.83 -4.84 33.05
N LEU A 614 -11.97 -4.57 33.68
CA LEU A 614 -12.22 -3.43 34.56
C LEU A 614 -12.47 -3.93 35.98
N ASN A 615 -11.83 -3.30 36.96
CA ASN A 615 -12.15 -3.43 38.39
C ASN A 615 -12.10 -2.05 39.04
N ALA A 616 -13.25 -1.49 39.42
CA ALA A 616 -13.33 -0.14 39.97
C ALA A 616 -14.36 0.00 41.10
N THR A 617 -14.01 0.84 42.08
CA THR A 617 -14.89 1.25 43.18
C THR A 617 -15.06 2.76 43.14
N ALA A 618 -16.31 3.23 43.11
CA ALA A 618 -16.63 4.65 43.25
C ALA A 618 -17.68 4.87 44.36
N SER A 619 -17.59 5.99 45.08
CA SER A 619 -18.44 6.33 46.22
C SER A 619 -19.31 7.56 45.96
N TRP A 620 -20.51 7.59 46.54
CA TRP A 620 -21.36 8.77 46.61
C TRP A 620 -21.95 8.88 48.03
N ARG A 621 -22.00 10.09 48.58
CA ARG A 621 -22.53 10.33 49.93
C ARG A 621 -23.92 10.95 49.82
N ALA A 622 -24.91 10.25 50.37
CA ALA A 622 -26.29 10.69 50.44
C ALA A 622 -26.50 11.74 51.54
N ALA A 623 -27.62 12.46 51.48
CA ALA A 623 -27.95 13.54 52.42
C ALA A 623 -28.23 13.03 53.86
N ASP A 624 -28.57 11.76 54.03
CA ASP A 624 -28.68 11.08 55.33
C ASP A 624 -27.32 10.67 55.93
N ASN A 625 -26.21 11.08 55.29
CA ASN A 625 -24.83 10.78 55.66
C ASN A 625 -24.38 9.33 55.36
N THR A 626 -25.22 8.48 54.73
CA THR A 626 -24.84 7.16 54.21
C THR A 626 -23.86 7.31 53.03
N THR A 627 -22.78 6.51 52.99
CA THR A 627 -21.98 6.34 51.77
C THR A 627 -22.49 5.14 50.98
N ILE A 628 -22.84 5.34 49.72
CA ILE A 628 -23.13 4.29 48.74
C ILE A 628 -21.86 4.08 47.91
N TYR A 629 -21.48 2.82 47.69
CA TYR A 629 -20.40 2.43 46.80
C TYR A 629 -20.95 1.62 45.63
N VAL A 630 -20.45 1.91 44.45
CA VAL A 630 -20.62 1.13 43.22
C VAL A 630 -19.31 0.39 43.00
N ASP A 631 -19.35 -0.94 42.96
CA ASP A 631 -18.22 -1.79 42.58
C ASP A 631 -18.52 -2.46 41.24
N VAL A 632 -17.65 -2.23 40.25
CA VAL A 632 -17.77 -2.74 38.87
C VAL A 632 -16.63 -3.72 38.60
N ALA A 633 -16.97 -4.90 38.07
CA ALA A 633 -15.99 -5.96 37.76
C ALA A 633 -16.39 -6.76 36.50
N GLY A 634 -15.43 -7.08 35.63
CA GLY A 634 -15.65 -7.90 34.42
C GLY A 634 -14.77 -7.45 33.26
N THR A 635 -15.10 -7.83 32.02
CA THR A 635 -14.56 -7.14 30.83
C THR A 635 -15.44 -5.93 30.50
N LEU A 636 -14.93 -4.95 29.75
CA LEU A 636 -15.65 -3.73 29.42
C LEU A 636 -16.99 -3.98 28.69
N LYS A 637 -17.07 -5.03 27.86
CA LYS A 637 -18.27 -5.49 27.14
C LYS A 637 -19.23 -6.31 28.02
N HIS A 638 -18.73 -6.87 29.13
CA HIS A 638 -19.46 -7.78 30.03
C HIS A 638 -19.19 -7.47 31.51
N ALA A 639 -19.31 -6.20 31.91
CA ALA A 639 -19.08 -5.75 33.27
C ALA A 639 -20.31 -5.97 34.16
N GLU A 640 -20.13 -6.67 35.29
CA GLU A 640 -21.11 -6.73 36.36
C GLU A 640 -20.98 -5.49 37.26
N LEU A 641 -22.11 -4.95 37.70
CA LEU A 641 -22.20 -3.79 38.60
C LEU A 641 -22.90 -4.23 39.88
N SER A 642 -22.28 -3.93 41.03
CA SER A 642 -22.80 -4.25 42.36
C SER A 642 -22.87 -3.02 43.25
N LEU A 643 -23.87 -3.01 44.15
CA LEU A 643 -24.18 -1.89 45.02
C LEU A 643 -24.02 -2.30 46.49
N ARG A 644 -23.34 -1.48 47.29
CA ARG A 644 -23.29 -1.61 48.75
C ARG A 644 -23.31 -0.26 49.43
N SER A 645 -23.67 -0.22 50.70
CA SER A 645 -23.66 1.01 51.50
C SER A 645 -22.95 0.86 52.84
N ASP A 646 -22.58 1.98 53.41
CA ASP A 646 -22.08 2.14 54.77
C ASP A 646 -22.87 3.26 55.47
N PRO A 647 -23.76 2.96 56.44
CA PRO A 647 -24.05 1.62 56.99
C PRO A 647 -24.68 0.64 55.97
N PRO A 648 -24.55 -0.69 56.15
CA PRO A 648 -25.08 -1.68 55.22
C PRO A 648 -26.61 -1.72 55.22
N ARG A 649 -27.20 -1.48 54.05
CA ARG A 649 -28.65 -1.49 53.76
C ARG A 649 -28.99 -2.54 52.69
N PRO A 650 -30.24 -3.02 52.60
CA PRO A 650 -30.68 -3.84 51.47
C PRO A 650 -30.63 -3.06 50.14
N GLU A 651 -30.27 -3.73 49.05
CA GLU A 651 -30.11 -3.10 47.72
C GLU A 651 -31.32 -2.25 47.26
N PRO A 652 -32.59 -2.63 47.47
CA PRO A 652 -33.73 -1.76 47.12
C PRO A 652 -33.75 -0.43 47.89
N GLU A 653 -33.22 -0.38 49.11
CA GLU A 653 -33.11 0.85 49.90
C GLU A 653 -31.94 1.72 49.40
N ILE A 654 -30.84 1.10 48.98
CA ILE A 654 -29.72 1.78 48.31
C ILE A 654 -30.21 2.44 47.01
N ILE A 655 -31.01 1.73 46.21
CA ILE A 655 -31.63 2.25 44.98
C ILE A 655 -32.60 3.39 45.31
N ALA A 656 -33.43 3.26 46.35
CA ALA A 656 -34.34 4.33 46.78
C ALA A 656 -33.59 5.62 47.21
N LEU A 657 -32.47 5.49 47.93
CA LEU A 657 -31.61 6.61 48.32
C LEU A 657 -30.96 7.29 47.09
N MET A 658 -30.52 6.52 46.09
CA MET A 658 -30.01 7.07 44.83
C MET A 658 -31.10 7.78 44.00
N LEU A 659 -32.34 7.28 44.04
CA LEU A 659 -33.49 7.89 43.37
C LEU A 659 -34.11 9.08 44.15
N GLY A 660 -33.66 9.34 45.39
CA GLY A 660 -34.01 10.54 46.17
C GLY A 660 -35.05 10.35 47.27
N GLY A 661 -35.36 9.11 47.67
CA GLY A 661 -36.25 8.83 48.81
C GLY A 661 -35.62 9.16 50.16
N VAL A 662 -36.30 9.95 50.99
CA VAL A 662 -35.96 10.14 52.41
C VAL A 662 -36.53 8.97 53.22
N SER A 663 -35.70 8.31 54.03
CA SER A 663 -36.11 7.21 54.90
C SER A 663 -36.89 7.71 56.12
N THR A 664 -38.20 7.47 56.14
CA THR A 664 -39.08 7.86 57.26
C THR A 664 -39.20 6.76 58.31
N THR A 665 -38.34 6.80 59.32
CA THR A 665 -38.53 6.08 60.59
C THR A 665 -38.26 7.02 61.76
N GLY A 666 -39.33 7.47 62.43
CA GLY A 666 -39.23 8.01 63.79
C GLY A 666 -39.23 6.88 64.83
N GLU A 667 -39.37 7.14 66.13
CA GLU A 667 -39.53 8.42 66.84
C GLU A 667 -38.82 8.31 68.19
N ASP A 668 -38.24 9.40 68.70
CA ASP A 668 -38.21 9.64 70.15
C ASP A 668 -38.10 11.15 70.44
N THR A 669 -38.96 11.67 71.31
CA THR A 669 -38.99 13.10 71.65
C THR A 669 -39.47 13.33 73.07
N GLN A 670 -38.54 13.60 73.99
CA GLN A 670 -38.86 14.20 75.28
C GLN A 670 -38.72 15.72 75.25
N GLN A 671 -39.88 16.37 75.28
CA GLN A 671 -40.25 17.33 76.32
C GLN A 671 -39.29 18.51 76.62
N THR A 672 -39.72 19.73 76.27
CA THR A 672 -39.59 20.92 77.14
C THR A 672 -40.64 21.96 76.77
N SER A 673 -40.91 22.93 77.66
CA SER A 673 -42.22 23.58 77.74
C SER A 673 -42.23 25.12 77.80
N ALA A 674 -43.17 25.71 77.05
CA ALA A 674 -43.97 26.92 77.36
C ALA A 674 -43.30 28.24 77.82
N GLY A 675 -43.61 29.33 77.10
CA GLY A 675 -43.38 30.71 77.54
C GLY A 675 -43.95 31.76 76.57
N ALA A 676 -44.57 32.82 77.10
CA ALA A 676 -45.16 33.97 76.41
C ALA A 676 -45.09 35.21 77.35
N ASP A 677 -45.48 36.45 77.02
CA ASP A 677 -46.24 37.03 75.89
C ASP A 677 -45.86 38.55 75.80
N ASN A 678 -46.09 39.38 74.77
CA ASN A 678 -46.84 39.30 73.50
C ASN A 678 -46.10 40.18 72.43
N ALA A 679 -46.84 40.98 71.64
CA ALA A 679 -46.44 41.94 70.60
C ALA A 679 -45.35 42.98 70.97
N GLY A 680 -44.57 43.48 70.01
CA GLY A 680 -44.52 43.17 68.57
C GLY A 680 -43.79 44.27 67.76
N GLY A 681 -43.27 43.97 66.55
CA GLY A 681 -42.56 45.02 65.78
C GLY A 681 -41.64 44.63 64.61
N GLY A 682 -41.53 43.36 64.21
CA GLY A 682 -41.09 42.97 62.86
C GLY A 682 -39.61 43.10 62.46
N THR A 683 -38.84 42.02 62.66
CA THR A 683 -37.73 41.62 61.76
C THR A 683 -37.53 40.11 61.77
N GLY A 684 -37.33 39.50 60.60
CA GLY A 684 -36.55 38.26 60.44
C GLY A 684 -37.27 36.91 60.65
N SER A 685 -37.64 36.25 59.56
CA SER A 685 -37.50 34.78 59.40
C SER A 685 -37.63 34.41 57.92
N ALA A 686 -36.70 33.60 57.40
CA ALA A 686 -36.76 33.08 56.04
C ALA A 686 -37.61 31.80 55.99
N ALA A 687 -38.92 31.95 56.16
CA ALA A 687 -39.88 30.86 55.94
C ALA A 687 -39.92 30.52 54.43
N VAL A 688 -39.10 29.55 54.02
CA VAL A 688 -39.05 29.09 52.63
C VAL A 688 -40.34 28.32 52.31
N ASN A 689 -41.21 28.93 51.50
CA ASN A 689 -42.35 28.26 50.90
C ASN A 689 -41.86 27.17 49.93
N ILE A 690 -41.74 25.93 50.39
CA ILE A 690 -41.56 24.76 49.52
C ILE A 690 -42.90 24.44 48.88
N GLY A 691 -43.18 25.05 47.74
CA GLY A 691 -44.42 24.87 46.98
C GLY A 691 -44.17 24.55 45.51
N GLY A 692 -44.54 23.34 45.09
CA GLY A 692 -44.74 22.92 43.69
C GLY A 692 -43.50 22.91 42.79
N GLY A 693 -42.91 21.73 42.54
CA GLY A 693 -41.85 21.61 41.52
C GLY A 693 -40.96 20.37 41.54
N VAL A 694 -41.49 19.16 41.76
CA VAL A 694 -40.71 17.93 41.51
C VAL A 694 -40.81 17.59 40.02
N ALA A 695 -39.67 17.60 39.32
CA ALA A 695 -39.64 17.55 37.86
C ALA A 695 -39.71 16.11 37.32
N ALA A 696 -40.60 15.86 36.35
CA ALA A 696 -40.68 14.61 35.59
C ALA A 696 -39.48 14.36 34.63
N ILE A 697 -38.45 15.21 34.67
CA ILE A 697 -37.36 15.27 33.69
C ILE A 697 -36.44 14.04 33.77
N GLY A 698 -36.24 13.45 34.95
CA GLY A 698 -35.26 12.35 35.14
C GLY A 698 -35.75 10.93 34.83
N LEU A 699 -37.06 10.70 34.63
CA LEU A 699 -37.60 9.34 34.48
C LEU A 699 -37.56 8.82 33.04
N ASN A 700 -37.74 9.69 32.04
CA ASN A 700 -37.67 9.27 30.63
C ASN A 700 -36.24 8.90 30.20
N GLU A 701 -35.21 9.59 30.73
CA GLU A 701 -33.81 9.23 30.49
C GLU A 701 -33.45 7.86 31.11
N LEU A 702 -34.02 7.54 32.28
CA LEU A 702 -33.82 6.26 32.97
C LEU A 702 -34.47 5.05 32.27
N LEU A 703 -35.43 5.30 31.38
CA LEU A 703 -36.13 4.25 30.61
C LEU A 703 -35.59 4.09 29.18
N ALA A 704 -34.78 5.03 28.68
CA ALA A 704 -34.38 5.11 27.28
C ALA A 704 -33.64 3.85 26.77
N ASP A 705 -32.74 3.29 27.56
CA ASP A 705 -31.97 2.07 27.25
C ASP A 705 -32.70 0.77 27.66
N THR A 706 -34.01 0.84 27.94
CA THR A 706 -34.83 -0.32 28.31
C THR A 706 -35.86 -0.65 27.22
N PRO A 707 -36.46 -1.87 27.21
CA PRO A 707 -37.60 -2.19 26.35
C PRO A 707 -38.83 -1.27 26.53
N LEU A 708 -38.83 -0.42 27.56
CA LEU A 708 -39.88 0.55 27.87
C LEU A 708 -39.54 1.99 27.42
N GLY A 709 -38.43 2.23 26.72
CA GLY A 709 -38.01 3.58 26.26
C GLY A 709 -38.98 4.30 25.31
N GLY A 710 -40.04 3.63 24.86
CA GLY A 710 -41.18 4.24 24.15
C GLY A 710 -42.30 4.78 25.05
N VAL A 711 -42.15 4.70 26.38
CA VAL A 711 -43.09 5.21 27.39
C VAL A 711 -42.65 6.61 27.84
N GLU A 712 -43.54 7.60 27.68
CA GLU A 712 -43.36 8.96 28.17
C GLU A 712 -44.19 9.16 29.44
N LEU A 713 -43.52 9.41 30.58
CA LEU A 713 -44.17 9.68 31.85
C LEU A 713 -44.27 11.18 32.11
N ARG A 714 -45.47 11.66 32.50
CA ARG A 714 -45.73 13.04 32.91
C ARG A 714 -46.40 13.05 34.28
N ALA A 715 -45.98 13.95 35.17
CA ALA A 715 -46.71 14.27 36.38
C ALA A 715 -47.06 15.77 36.35
N ASP A 716 -48.32 16.11 36.57
CA ASP A 716 -48.77 17.49 36.70
C ASP A 716 -49.47 17.67 38.06
N ALA A 717 -48.97 18.66 38.80
CA ALA A 717 -49.39 19.05 40.13
C ALA A 717 -49.52 20.59 40.23
N THR A 718 -49.89 21.23 39.11
CA THR A 718 -50.11 22.68 39.06
C THR A 718 -51.57 23.05 39.38
N SER A 719 -51.75 24.02 40.28
CA SER A 719 -53.04 24.49 40.85
C SER A 719 -53.70 23.56 41.90
N LYS A 720 -54.82 24.02 42.50
CA LYS A 720 -55.53 23.39 43.63
C LYS A 720 -56.42 22.20 43.21
N ALA A 721 -55.92 21.32 42.35
CA ALA A 721 -56.58 20.08 42.00
C ALA A 721 -55.66 18.91 42.39
N ALA A 722 -56.25 17.75 42.69
CA ALA A 722 -55.49 16.57 43.09
C ALA A 722 -54.47 16.16 42.01
N PRO A 723 -53.26 15.71 42.39
CA PRO A 723 -52.16 15.50 41.45
C PRO A 723 -52.46 14.39 40.44
N SER A 724 -52.01 14.62 39.20
CA SER A 724 -52.27 13.73 38.06
C SER A 724 -50.98 13.14 37.49
N TYR A 725 -51.03 11.86 37.17
CA TYR A 725 -49.94 11.05 36.65
C TYR A 725 -50.38 10.46 35.31
N THR A 726 -49.68 10.78 34.23
CA THR A 726 -49.98 10.34 32.87
C THR A 726 -48.85 9.49 32.34
N ALA A 727 -49.17 8.27 31.91
CA ALA A 727 -48.26 7.37 31.20
C ALA A 727 -48.73 7.23 29.74
N ALA A 728 -47.90 7.70 28.81
CA ALA A 728 -48.17 7.63 27.38
C ALA A 728 -47.25 6.62 26.69
N TYR A 729 -47.77 5.84 25.74
CA TYR A 729 -46.99 4.87 24.97
C TYR A 729 -47.33 4.94 23.48
N ARG A 730 -46.31 5.10 22.64
CA ARG A 730 -46.44 5.15 21.18
C ARG A 730 -46.14 3.78 20.57
N ALA A 731 -47.16 2.91 20.54
CA ALA A 731 -47.05 1.57 19.94
C ALA A 731 -46.73 1.59 18.43
N SER A 732 -47.08 2.66 17.69
CA SER A 732 -46.62 2.89 16.32
C SER A 732 -46.78 4.34 15.87
N SER A 733 -46.40 4.66 14.63
CA SER A 733 -46.72 5.95 13.99
C SER A 733 -48.24 6.20 13.81
N LYS A 734 -49.08 5.17 13.98
CA LYS A 734 -50.54 5.22 13.84
C LYS A 734 -51.33 4.97 15.13
N VAL A 735 -50.72 4.46 16.19
CA VAL A 735 -51.40 4.07 17.43
C VAL A 735 -50.69 4.68 18.63
N TYR A 736 -51.45 5.38 19.47
CA TYR A 736 -50.98 6.04 20.67
C TYR A 736 -51.93 5.75 21.84
N PHE A 737 -51.35 5.39 22.98
CA PHE A 737 -52.06 5.12 24.24
C PHE A 737 -51.64 6.14 25.29
N GLU A 738 -52.58 6.60 26.10
CA GLU A 738 -52.36 7.60 27.15
C GLU A 738 -53.25 7.28 28.35
N GLY A 739 -52.68 6.76 29.43
CA GLY A 739 -53.39 6.48 30.68
C GLY A 739 -53.11 7.57 31.71
N THR A 740 -54.15 8.28 32.15
CA THR A 740 -54.08 9.29 33.21
C THR A 740 -54.77 8.79 34.47
N TYR A 741 -54.04 8.79 35.58
CA TYR A 741 -54.55 8.58 36.93
C TYR A 741 -54.49 9.88 37.73
N GLN A 742 -55.55 10.21 38.45
CA GLN A 742 -55.63 11.36 39.35
C GLN A 742 -55.94 10.84 40.74
N ALA A 743 -55.06 11.13 41.70
CA ALA A 743 -55.24 10.72 43.09
C ALA A 743 -56.44 11.44 43.74
N ALA A 744 -56.91 10.93 44.88
CA ALA A 744 -57.80 11.71 45.74
C ALA A 744 -56.99 12.78 46.52
N ASP A 745 -57.63 13.90 46.85
CA ASP A 745 -57.04 14.92 47.72
C ASP A 745 -57.36 14.57 49.19
N ASN A 746 -56.33 14.33 50.00
CA ASN A 746 -56.46 14.03 51.42
C ASN A 746 -56.19 15.26 52.32
N SER A 747 -56.18 16.48 51.77
CA SER A 747 -56.24 17.70 52.59
C SER A 747 -57.64 17.80 53.21
N GLY A 748 -57.73 17.54 54.53
CA GLY A 748 -58.98 17.16 55.23
C GLY A 748 -60.06 18.23 55.41
N ILE A 749 -60.54 18.83 54.31
CA ILE A 749 -61.70 19.71 54.26
C ILE A 749 -62.51 19.38 52.98
N ASP A 750 -63.66 18.71 53.17
CA ASP A 750 -64.63 18.22 52.16
C ASP A 750 -64.32 16.83 51.54
N ASP A 751 -65.24 15.89 51.72
CA ASP A 751 -65.07 14.42 51.54
C ASP A 751 -65.68 13.95 50.19
N THR A 752 -65.38 14.68 49.11
CA THR A 752 -66.11 14.55 47.83
C THR A 752 -65.25 14.30 46.59
N VAL A 753 -63.91 14.41 46.68
CA VAL A 753 -62.98 14.13 45.57
C VAL A 753 -62.57 12.66 45.55
N LYS A 754 -63.06 11.90 44.55
CA LYS A 754 -62.70 10.49 44.35
C LYS A 754 -61.58 10.32 43.33
N GLU A 755 -60.79 9.26 43.49
CA GLU A 755 -59.73 8.87 42.55
C GLU A 755 -60.26 8.72 41.12
N GLY A 756 -59.58 9.35 40.17
CA GLY A 756 -59.91 9.33 38.75
C GLY A 756 -58.95 8.46 37.94
N PHE A 757 -59.46 7.68 37.00
CA PHE A 757 -58.66 7.05 35.96
C PHE A 757 -59.35 7.17 34.60
N THR A 758 -58.59 7.54 33.58
CA THR A 758 -59.00 7.54 32.16
C THR A 758 -57.89 7.03 31.26
N GLY A 759 -58.19 5.99 30.48
CA GLY A 759 -57.37 5.54 29.36
C GLY A 759 -57.87 6.15 28.04
N THR A 760 -56.98 6.81 27.32
CA THR A 760 -57.17 7.27 25.94
C THR A 760 -56.44 6.34 24.97
N VAL A 761 -57.07 6.08 23.82
CA VAL A 761 -56.45 5.50 22.63
C VAL A 761 -56.70 6.43 21.43
N ASP A 762 -55.65 6.95 20.78
CA ASP A 762 -55.74 7.60 19.46
C ASP A 762 -55.27 6.63 18.37
N TYR A 763 -56.14 6.36 17.41
CA TYR A 763 -55.84 5.55 16.23
C TYR A 763 -55.98 6.36 14.94
N ARG A 764 -54.84 6.61 14.29
CA ARG A 764 -54.74 7.31 13.00
C ARG A 764 -54.83 6.34 11.83
N PHE A 765 -56.04 6.21 11.28
CA PHE A 765 -56.31 5.34 10.13
C PHE A 765 -55.98 6.00 8.77
N LEU A 766 -56.00 7.34 8.68
CA LEU A 766 -55.54 8.13 7.52
C LEU A 766 -54.64 9.29 7.97
N PRO A 767 -53.74 9.83 7.13
CA PRO A 767 -52.76 10.85 7.54
C PRO A 767 -53.35 12.05 8.32
N ASN A 768 -54.55 12.48 7.93
CA ASN A 768 -55.24 13.64 8.50
C ASN A 768 -56.45 13.27 9.38
N TRP A 769 -56.75 11.97 9.61
CA TRP A 769 -57.87 11.52 10.44
C TRP A 769 -57.42 10.53 11.53
N SER A 770 -57.76 10.82 12.79
CA SER A 770 -57.69 9.85 13.88
C SER A 770 -59.04 9.69 14.60
N LEU A 771 -59.23 8.51 15.19
CA LEU A 771 -60.32 8.20 16.11
C LEU A 771 -59.72 8.17 17.51
N ARG A 772 -60.18 9.06 18.41
CA ARG A 772 -59.77 9.10 19.82
C ARG A 772 -60.88 8.51 20.68
N THR A 773 -60.60 7.42 21.37
CA THR A 773 -61.51 6.79 22.34
C THR A 773 -60.97 7.03 23.74
N GLN A 774 -61.78 7.58 24.64
CA GLN A 774 -61.44 7.77 26.05
C GLN A 774 -62.41 6.95 26.91
N ILE A 775 -61.89 6.18 27.86
CA ILE A 775 -62.66 5.28 28.73
C ILE A 775 -62.14 5.41 30.16
N GLY A 776 -63.02 5.68 31.13
CA GLY A 776 -62.63 5.82 32.53
C GLY A 776 -63.79 6.07 33.47
N ASN A 777 -63.49 6.20 34.78
CA ASN A 777 -64.50 6.49 35.80
C ASN A 777 -64.86 8.00 35.86
N THR A 778 -64.02 8.87 35.30
CA THR A 778 -64.28 10.31 35.11
C THR A 778 -65.05 10.59 33.80
N GLY A 779 -65.17 9.61 32.89
CA GLY A 779 -65.99 9.72 31.69
C GLY A 779 -65.60 8.76 30.55
N THR A 780 -66.50 8.62 29.59
CA THR A 780 -66.28 7.86 28.34
C THR A 780 -66.63 8.75 27.15
N ALA A 781 -65.74 8.87 26.17
CA ALA A 781 -65.91 9.69 24.97
C ALA A 781 -65.34 8.99 23.71
N LEU A 782 -65.83 9.39 22.54
CA LEU A 782 -65.40 8.86 21.24
C LEU A 782 -65.42 9.99 20.20
N ASP A 783 -64.24 10.53 19.91
CA ASP A 783 -64.06 11.69 19.03
C ASP A 783 -63.46 11.26 17.68
N LEU A 784 -64.05 11.74 16.58
CA LEU A 784 -63.46 11.63 15.24
C LEU A 784 -62.76 12.95 14.90
N ILE A 785 -61.44 12.94 14.87
CA ILE A 785 -60.60 14.13 14.78
C ILE A 785 -60.00 14.25 13.38
N TRP A 786 -60.21 15.39 12.72
CA TRP A 786 -59.49 15.76 11.50
C TRP A 786 -58.46 16.84 11.78
N GLN A 787 -57.23 16.67 11.26
CA GLN A 787 -56.14 17.65 11.39
C GLN A 787 -55.40 17.79 10.06
N TYR A 788 -55.38 19.01 9.53
CA TYR A 788 -54.48 19.38 8.45
C TYR A 788 -53.04 19.55 8.98
N ARG A 789 -52.06 19.01 8.26
CA ARG A 789 -50.64 19.06 8.61
C ARG A 789 -49.85 19.41 7.34
N TYR A 790 -48.81 20.25 7.51
CA TYR A 790 -47.83 20.59 6.48
C TYR A 790 -46.72 19.54 6.43
#